data_AF-A0A958NX07-F1
#
_entry.id   AF-A0A958NX07-F1
#
_cell.length_a   1.000
_cell.length_b   1.000
_cell.length_c   1.000
_cell.angle_alpha   90.00
_cell.angle_beta   90.00
_cell.angle_gamma   90.00
#
_symmetry.space_group_name_H-M   'P 1'
#
loop_
_entity.id
_entity.type
_entity.pdbx_description
1 polymer ?
#
loop_
_entity_poly.entity_id
_entity_poly.type
_entity_poly.pdbx_seq_one_letter_code
_entity_poly.pdbx_strand_id
1 'polypeptide(L)'
;MQYDPSKIEPKWQAAWDKERAFSTPKTVSELKAKPKFYALDMFPYPSGAGLHTGHAEGYTGTDVISRYKRMCGFHVLHPMGWDAFGLPAERAAVRENVHPAEITKHNTDNFRRQIKRLGLSYDWDREINTSSVDYYKWTQWIFLKLYEKGLAYMAEVPVNWCPALGTVLANEEVKDGKYVETGDPVERRLMKQWMLKITAYADRLLEDLEGLDWPEGVLEMQRNWIGKSQGADVRFAVADTDLELTVFTTRPDTLFGATYCVLAPEHPLLESLTTKAQSEAVRNYVADAKNKSDLMRTELAKEKTGVFTGAYAVNPVNQKRLPIWVADYVLMSYGTGAIMAVPAHDERDHEFAKTFSLPIVEVISGGDVQTAAYVGDGKLVHSEFLDGLDVEAAKTKIIAWLEKEACGTGVIRYRLRDWLFSRQRYWGEPFPIVHLENGEIVPLPEDALPVELPRIDEFKPTDDGRPPLARASAAWLNVKLPDGRTGTRETNTMPQWAGSCWYYLRFVDPNNGTAPWDPQVADYWLPVDLYVGGVEHAVLHLLYARFWHKVLYDCGLVKTKEPFPKLFNQGMILAMSFRDARGKYYLPEQVEKRGDGYVVKGTDTALQTQVEKMSKSKLNVVSPDDVIEAHGADAMRLYELFMGPLDQPKPWQMDGVEGVARFLARVWRLAIDERSGEINTKLVDAPGSSEQELWKMFHKTAKKVTEDTERLQFNTAISQMMVFVNTAYQTETLPKECFLGFLRLLAPYAPHLCEELWSVLGQKG
;
A
#
# COMPACT_ATOMS: atom_id res chain seq x y z
N MET A 1 -3.75 -38.70 -29.10
CA MET A 1 -4.19 -37.31 -28.86
C MET A 1 -3.14 -36.57 -28.06
N GLN A 2 -2.53 -35.50 -28.61
CA GLN A 2 -1.54 -34.68 -27.89
C GLN A 2 -2.21 -33.77 -26.85
N TYR A 3 -1.45 -33.41 -25.81
CA TYR A 3 -1.87 -32.40 -24.83
C TYR A 3 -2.10 -31.05 -25.54
N ASP A 4 -3.31 -30.53 -25.45
CA ASP A 4 -3.74 -29.30 -26.12
C ASP A 4 -4.52 -28.41 -25.13
N PRO A 5 -3.83 -27.46 -24.46
CA PRO A 5 -4.43 -26.56 -23.48
C PRO A 5 -5.63 -25.79 -24.05
N SER A 6 -5.57 -25.39 -25.33
CA SER A 6 -6.59 -24.59 -25.99
C SER A 6 -7.98 -25.25 -26.04
N LYS A 7 -8.02 -26.58 -25.94
CA LYS A 7 -9.28 -27.36 -25.94
C LYS A 7 -9.79 -27.68 -24.55
N ILE A 8 -8.90 -27.80 -23.56
CA ILE A 8 -9.27 -28.26 -22.21
C ILE A 8 -9.53 -27.09 -21.26
N GLU A 9 -8.77 -26.01 -21.35
CA GLU A 9 -8.84 -24.90 -20.38
C GLU A 9 -10.18 -24.16 -20.50
N PRO A 10 -10.65 -23.75 -21.71
CA PRO A 10 -11.95 -23.10 -21.85
C PRO A 10 -13.11 -24.01 -21.46
N LYS A 11 -13.00 -25.33 -21.69
CA LYS A 11 -14.00 -26.33 -21.31
C LYS A 11 -14.23 -26.31 -19.79
N TRP A 12 -13.16 -26.42 -19.00
CA TRP A 12 -13.27 -26.48 -17.54
C TRP A 12 -13.59 -25.12 -16.92
N GLN A 13 -13.06 -24.03 -17.47
CA GLN A 13 -13.46 -22.68 -17.06
C GLN A 13 -14.97 -22.46 -17.23
N ALA A 14 -15.54 -22.85 -18.37
CA ALA A 14 -16.97 -22.77 -18.62
C ALA A 14 -17.79 -23.70 -17.71
N ALA A 15 -17.28 -24.90 -17.40
CA ALA A 15 -17.93 -25.82 -16.47
C ALA A 15 -17.99 -25.24 -15.05
N TRP A 16 -16.87 -24.75 -14.51
CA TRP A 16 -16.81 -24.15 -13.17
C TRP A 16 -17.67 -22.89 -13.06
N ASP A 17 -17.71 -22.05 -14.09
CA ASP A 17 -18.59 -20.88 -14.15
C ASP A 17 -20.08 -21.28 -14.12
N LYS A 18 -20.46 -22.26 -14.95
CA LYS A 18 -21.85 -22.75 -15.03
C LYS A 18 -22.32 -23.36 -13.71
N GLU A 19 -21.43 -24.11 -13.06
CA GLU A 19 -21.71 -24.79 -11.79
C GLU A 19 -21.56 -23.86 -10.58
N ARG A 20 -21.00 -22.65 -10.78
CA ARG A 20 -20.65 -21.72 -9.70
C ARG A 20 -19.76 -22.42 -8.67
N ALA A 21 -18.78 -23.20 -9.16
CA ALA A 21 -18.02 -24.18 -8.39
C ALA A 21 -17.26 -23.62 -7.17
N PHE A 22 -17.02 -22.30 -7.16
CA PHE A 22 -16.28 -21.61 -6.10
C PHE A 22 -17.16 -20.69 -5.24
N SER A 23 -18.47 -20.69 -5.45
CA SER A 23 -19.43 -19.91 -4.65
C SER A 23 -19.43 -20.40 -3.21
N THR A 24 -19.40 -19.47 -2.27
CA THR A 24 -19.44 -19.77 -0.84
C THR A 24 -20.86 -19.67 -0.28
N PRO A 25 -21.18 -20.42 0.79
CA PRO A 25 -22.49 -20.29 1.43
C PRO A 25 -22.75 -18.88 1.92
N LYS A 26 -24.04 -18.52 1.97
CA LYS A 26 -24.49 -17.18 2.38
C LYS A 26 -25.26 -17.20 3.70
N THR A 27 -25.76 -18.35 4.12
CA THR A 27 -26.52 -18.47 5.38
C THR A 27 -25.59 -18.84 6.54
N VAL A 28 -25.84 -18.25 7.72
CA VAL A 28 -25.06 -18.54 8.93
C VAL A 28 -25.09 -20.03 9.30
N SER A 29 -26.21 -20.72 9.05
CA SER A 29 -26.35 -22.16 9.30
C SER A 29 -25.40 -23.00 8.44
N GLU A 30 -25.25 -22.67 7.15
CA GLU A 30 -24.35 -23.40 6.25
C GLU A 30 -22.89 -23.07 6.51
N LEU A 31 -22.59 -21.82 6.85
CA LEU A 31 -21.24 -21.37 7.20
C LEU A 31 -20.70 -22.16 8.40
N LYS A 32 -21.50 -22.29 9.47
CA LYS A 32 -21.10 -23.00 10.70
C LYS A 32 -20.85 -24.51 10.51
N ALA A 33 -21.17 -25.09 9.36
CA ALA A 33 -20.97 -26.53 9.10
C ALA A 33 -19.51 -26.93 8.86
N LYS A 34 -18.63 -25.99 8.48
CA LYS A 34 -17.22 -26.27 8.17
C LYS A 34 -16.31 -25.15 8.70
N PRO A 35 -15.03 -25.43 8.96
CA PRO A 35 -14.06 -24.38 9.24
C PRO A 35 -13.88 -23.48 8.01
N LYS A 36 -13.55 -22.21 8.26
CA LYS A 36 -13.37 -21.18 7.23
C LYS A 36 -11.90 -21.01 6.85
N PHE A 37 -11.67 -20.55 5.63
CA PHE A 37 -10.41 -19.97 5.20
C PHE A 37 -10.70 -18.80 4.26
N TYR A 38 -10.33 -17.59 4.67
CA TYR A 38 -10.48 -16.37 3.90
C TYR A 38 -9.11 -15.97 3.35
N ALA A 39 -8.88 -16.29 2.07
CA ALA A 39 -7.72 -15.83 1.31
C ALA A 39 -8.12 -14.58 0.52
N LEU A 40 -7.31 -13.54 0.60
CA LEU A 40 -7.63 -12.27 -0.03
C LEU A 40 -6.41 -11.69 -0.72
N ASP A 41 -6.60 -11.32 -1.97
CA ASP A 41 -5.67 -10.51 -2.73
C ASP A 41 -5.92 -9.01 -2.49
N MET A 42 -4.87 -8.21 -2.60
CA MET A 42 -5.03 -6.79 -2.96
C MET A 42 -5.72 -6.71 -4.32
N PHE A 43 -6.99 -6.29 -4.33
CA PHE A 43 -7.76 -6.16 -5.56
C PHE A 43 -7.17 -5.09 -6.50
N PRO A 44 -7.24 -5.26 -7.82
CA PRO A 44 -6.52 -4.40 -8.75
C PRO A 44 -7.20 -3.05 -8.98
N TYR A 45 -6.38 -2.07 -9.34
CA TYR A 45 -6.81 -0.85 -10.01
C TYR A 45 -7.15 -1.16 -11.47
N PRO A 46 -8.40 -0.93 -11.94
CA PRO A 46 -8.78 -1.10 -13.35
C PRO A 46 -8.34 0.12 -14.18
N SER A 47 -7.08 0.52 -14.03
CA SER A 47 -6.51 1.79 -14.49
C SER A 47 -5.82 1.72 -15.86
N GLY A 48 -5.71 0.54 -16.48
CA GLY A 48 -5.22 0.46 -17.85
C GLY A 48 -5.70 -0.78 -18.59
N ALA A 49 -5.12 -1.06 -19.76
CA ALA A 49 -5.63 -2.02 -20.74
C ALA A 49 -5.71 -3.52 -20.34
N GLY A 50 -5.46 -3.88 -19.07
CA GLY A 50 -5.46 -5.26 -18.59
C GLY A 50 -4.40 -5.55 -17.52
N LEU A 51 -4.40 -6.82 -17.09
CA LEU A 51 -3.40 -7.47 -16.25
C LEU A 51 -2.05 -7.58 -16.97
N HIS A 52 -1.03 -7.83 -16.16
CA HIS A 52 0.30 -8.27 -16.59
C HIS A 52 0.71 -9.45 -15.71
N THR A 53 1.71 -10.22 -16.12
CA THR A 53 2.16 -11.42 -15.39
C THR A 53 2.52 -11.13 -13.92
N GLY A 54 3.04 -9.93 -13.61
CA GLY A 54 3.26 -9.53 -12.20
C GLY A 54 2.00 -9.43 -11.32
N HIS A 55 0.82 -9.17 -11.89
CA HIS A 55 -0.43 -9.26 -11.12
C HIS A 55 -0.82 -10.73 -10.90
N ALA A 56 -0.62 -11.55 -11.94
CA ALA A 56 -1.04 -12.94 -11.94
C ALA A 56 -0.25 -13.79 -10.92
N GLU A 57 1.05 -13.55 -10.70
CA GLU A 57 1.84 -14.34 -9.73
C GLU A 57 1.22 -14.36 -8.32
N GLY A 58 0.83 -13.20 -7.79
CA GLY A 58 0.19 -13.09 -6.48
C GLY A 58 -1.15 -13.84 -6.43
N TYR A 59 -2.00 -13.61 -7.44
CA TYR A 59 -3.32 -14.21 -7.57
C TYR A 59 -3.25 -15.74 -7.78
N THR A 60 -2.25 -16.22 -8.52
CA THR A 60 -1.98 -17.65 -8.70
C THR A 60 -1.58 -18.29 -7.37
N GLY A 61 -0.76 -17.61 -6.57
CA GLY A 61 -0.35 -18.08 -5.24
C GLY A 61 -1.53 -18.24 -4.27
N THR A 62 -2.41 -17.24 -4.19
CA THR A 62 -3.64 -17.30 -3.38
C THR A 62 -4.64 -18.32 -3.91
N ASP A 63 -4.71 -18.52 -5.22
CA ASP A 63 -5.53 -19.56 -5.83
C ASP A 63 -5.08 -20.99 -5.46
N VAL A 64 -3.76 -21.25 -5.49
CA VAL A 64 -3.19 -22.55 -5.09
C VAL A 64 -3.57 -22.90 -3.66
N ILE A 65 -3.33 -21.99 -2.70
CA ILE A 65 -3.68 -22.24 -1.30
C ILE A 65 -5.20 -22.34 -1.10
N SER A 66 -5.99 -21.57 -1.86
CA SER A 66 -7.47 -21.63 -1.82
C SER A 66 -7.99 -22.99 -2.29
N ARG A 67 -7.50 -23.50 -3.42
CA ARG A 67 -7.85 -24.83 -3.94
C ARG A 67 -7.42 -25.93 -2.97
N TYR A 68 -6.20 -25.85 -2.44
CA TYR A 68 -5.71 -26.77 -1.42
C TYR A 68 -6.61 -26.80 -0.18
N LYS A 69 -6.96 -25.64 0.39
CA LYS A 69 -7.84 -25.58 1.58
C LYS A 69 -9.25 -26.08 1.27
N ARG A 70 -9.81 -25.83 0.08
CA ARG A 70 -11.10 -26.44 -0.34
C ARG A 70 -11.01 -27.96 -0.36
N MET A 71 -9.94 -28.52 -0.92
CA MET A 71 -9.69 -29.97 -0.95
C MET A 71 -9.48 -30.57 0.45
N CYS A 72 -9.02 -29.77 1.42
CA CYS A 72 -8.94 -30.13 2.84
C CYS A 72 -10.27 -29.99 3.61
N GLY A 73 -11.36 -29.62 2.93
CA GLY A 73 -12.70 -29.57 3.52
C GLY A 73 -13.08 -28.24 4.18
N PHE A 74 -12.36 -27.16 3.91
CA PHE A 74 -12.72 -25.81 4.39
C PHE A 74 -13.77 -25.15 3.49
N HIS A 75 -14.59 -24.28 4.06
CA HIS A 75 -15.27 -23.23 3.28
C HIS A 75 -14.22 -22.16 2.97
N VAL A 76 -13.97 -21.92 1.68
CA VAL A 76 -12.93 -20.98 1.24
C VAL A 76 -13.55 -19.76 0.58
N LEU A 77 -13.44 -18.61 1.23
CA LEU A 77 -13.74 -17.32 0.64
C LEU A 77 -12.47 -16.82 -0.05
N HIS A 78 -12.51 -16.81 -1.38
CA HIS A 78 -11.50 -16.24 -2.25
C HIS A 78 -12.21 -15.26 -3.17
N PRO A 79 -12.36 -13.97 -2.79
CA PRO A 79 -13.15 -13.01 -3.55
C PRO A 79 -12.25 -12.13 -4.43
N MET A 80 -12.86 -11.46 -5.40
CA MET A 80 -12.20 -10.47 -6.24
C MET A 80 -13.12 -9.28 -6.48
N GLY A 81 -12.54 -8.10 -6.70
CA GLY A 81 -13.28 -6.89 -6.98
C GLY A 81 -12.39 -5.84 -7.64
N TRP A 82 -12.85 -4.60 -7.69
CA TRP A 82 -12.16 -3.53 -8.42
C TRP A 82 -12.08 -2.26 -7.59
N ASP A 83 -10.86 -1.76 -7.41
CA ASP A 83 -10.63 -0.44 -6.82
C ASP A 83 -10.69 0.63 -7.91
N ALA A 84 -11.91 1.10 -8.19
CA ALA A 84 -12.27 1.64 -9.48
C ALA A 84 -12.42 3.18 -9.53
N PHE A 85 -12.48 3.84 -8.37
CA PHE A 85 -12.36 5.30 -8.31
C PHE A 85 -10.90 5.74 -8.47
N GLY A 86 -10.68 7.05 -8.63
CA GLY A 86 -9.35 7.62 -8.62
C GLY A 86 -8.84 8.15 -9.95
N LEU A 87 -7.60 8.63 -9.90
CA LEU A 87 -7.00 9.49 -10.91
C LEU A 87 -6.74 8.83 -12.28
N PRO A 88 -6.32 7.57 -12.36
CA PRO A 88 -6.03 6.95 -13.65
C PRO A 88 -7.24 6.85 -14.58
N ALA A 89 -8.42 6.47 -14.06
CA ALA A 89 -9.65 6.34 -14.86
C ALA A 89 -10.12 7.71 -15.38
N GLU A 90 -10.06 8.75 -14.56
CA GLU A 90 -10.40 10.12 -14.97
C GLU A 90 -9.45 10.66 -16.05
N ARG A 91 -8.14 10.35 -15.98
CA ARG A 91 -7.20 10.73 -17.05
C ARG A 91 -7.46 10.01 -18.35
N ALA A 92 -7.78 8.72 -18.30
CA ALA A 92 -8.18 7.96 -19.48
C ALA A 92 -9.45 8.55 -20.10
N ALA A 93 -10.45 8.85 -19.28
CA ALA A 93 -11.68 9.53 -19.68
C ALA A 93 -11.43 10.86 -20.40
N VAL A 94 -10.55 11.72 -19.87
CA VAL A 94 -10.19 12.99 -20.51
C VAL A 94 -9.47 12.78 -21.86
N ARG A 95 -8.54 11.82 -21.95
CA ARG A 95 -7.81 11.54 -23.21
C ARG A 95 -8.70 10.94 -24.29
N GLU A 96 -9.62 10.06 -23.90
CA GLU A 96 -10.47 9.30 -24.82
C GLU A 96 -11.81 10.00 -25.09
N ASN A 97 -12.10 11.08 -24.36
CA ASN A 97 -13.36 11.82 -24.43
C ASN A 97 -14.59 10.93 -24.15
N VAL A 98 -14.49 10.10 -23.12
CA VAL A 98 -15.50 9.12 -22.68
C VAL A 98 -15.72 9.28 -21.18
N HIS A 99 -16.92 8.98 -20.67
CA HIS A 99 -17.20 9.07 -19.23
C HIS A 99 -16.36 8.05 -18.42
N PRO A 100 -15.78 8.42 -17.25
CA PRO A 100 -14.93 7.52 -16.47
C PRO A 100 -15.59 6.19 -16.07
N ALA A 101 -16.91 6.20 -15.84
CA ALA A 101 -17.70 4.98 -15.60
C ALA A 101 -17.61 3.96 -16.75
N GLU A 102 -17.59 4.43 -18.00
CA GLU A 102 -17.51 3.56 -19.18
C GLU A 102 -16.11 2.97 -19.35
N ILE A 103 -15.08 3.80 -19.16
CA ILE A 103 -13.67 3.34 -19.11
C ILE A 103 -13.48 2.30 -18.02
N THR A 104 -14.00 2.57 -16.82
CA THR A 104 -13.94 1.68 -15.67
C THR A 104 -14.62 0.35 -15.99
N LYS A 105 -15.84 0.39 -16.55
CA LYS A 105 -16.56 -0.81 -16.96
C LYS A 105 -15.76 -1.63 -17.97
N HIS A 106 -15.26 -1.00 -19.03
CA HIS A 106 -14.46 -1.67 -20.06
C HIS A 106 -13.23 -2.37 -19.45
N ASN A 107 -12.49 -1.67 -18.58
CA ASN A 107 -11.31 -2.22 -17.94
C ASN A 107 -11.66 -3.37 -16.98
N THR A 108 -12.66 -3.20 -16.11
CA THR A 108 -13.08 -4.27 -15.19
C THR A 108 -13.55 -5.53 -15.93
N ASP A 109 -14.29 -5.37 -17.04
CA ASP A 109 -14.69 -6.50 -17.88
C ASP A 109 -13.48 -7.24 -18.49
N ASN A 110 -12.47 -6.50 -18.94
CA ASN A 110 -11.25 -7.09 -19.47
C ASN A 110 -10.42 -7.80 -18.39
N PHE A 111 -10.24 -7.18 -17.22
CA PHE A 111 -9.57 -7.81 -16.08
C PHE A 111 -10.30 -9.10 -15.67
N ARG A 112 -11.63 -9.05 -15.54
CA ARG A 112 -12.46 -10.24 -15.24
C ARG A 112 -12.21 -11.35 -16.26
N ARG A 113 -12.23 -11.03 -17.56
CA ARG A 113 -11.93 -11.99 -18.64
C ARG A 113 -10.55 -12.61 -18.46
N GLN A 114 -9.51 -11.81 -18.24
CA GLN A 114 -8.13 -12.30 -18.10
C GLN A 114 -7.94 -13.17 -16.85
N ILE A 115 -8.53 -12.78 -15.71
CA ILE A 115 -8.52 -13.57 -14.47
C ILE A 115 -9.22 -14.92 -14.70
N LYS A 116 -10.37 -14.93 -15.37
CA LYS A 116 -11.08 -16.18 -15.70
C LYS A 116 -10.27 -17.07 -16.65
N ARG A 117 -9.56 -16.48 -17.62
CA ARG A 117 -8.64 -17.24 -18.51
C ARG A 117 -7.50 -17.91 -17.76
N LEU A 118 -7.05 -17.36 -16.62
CA LEU A 118 -6.08 -17.99 -15.73
C LEU A 118 -6.67 -19.14 -14.91
N GLY A 119 -7.99 -19.36 -14.94
CA GLY A 119 -8.67 -20.41 -14.19
C GLY A 119 -8.62 -20.21 -12.67
N LEU A 120 -8.58 -18.97 -12.20
CA LEU A 120 -8.51 -18.63 -10.78
C LEU A 120 -9.89 -18.87 -10.11
N SER A 121 -9.87 -19.47 -8.92
CA SER A 121 -11.04 -19.98 -8.19
C SER A 121 -11.73 -18.93 -7.33
N TYR A 122 -12.06 -17.78 -7.93
CA TYR A 122 -12.75 -16.69 -7.26
C TYR A 122 -14.25 -16.94 -7.11
N ASP A 123 -14.82 -16.49 -5.99
CA ASP A 123 -16.26 -16.38 -5.79
C ASP A 123 -16.79 -15.10 -6.49
N TRP A 124 -17.12 -15.23 -7.77
CA TRP A 124 -17.64 -14.12 -8.58
C TRP A 124 -19.02 -13.61 -8.13
N ASP A 125 -19.74 -14.34 -7.26
CA ASP A 125 -21.00 -13.83 -6.68
C ASP A 125 -20.77 -12.74 -5.62
N ARG A 126 -19.51 -12.58 -5.22
CA ARG A 126 -19.06 -11.59 -4.26
C ARG A 126 -18.24 -10.49 -4.90
N GLU A 127 -18.30 -10.36 -6.23
CA GLU A 127 -17.64 -9.29 -6.94
C GLU A 127 -18.13 -7.92 -6.46
N ILE A 128 -17.19 -7.03 -6.14
CA ILE A 128 -17.47 -5.64 -5.76
C ILE A 128 -16.74 -4.68 -6.67
N ASN A 129 -17.27 -3.47 -6.78
CA ASN A 129 -16.62 -2.36 -7.48
C ASN A 129 -16.76 -1.12 -6.62
N THR A 130 -15.65 -0.49 -6.24
CA THR A 130 -15.68 0.67 -5.33
C THR A 130 -16.41 1.88 -5.92
N SER A 131 -16.52 1.95 -7.26
CA SER A 131 -17.26 3.01 -7.94
C SER A 131 -18.77 2.79 -8.05
N SER A 132 -19.28 1.62 -7.64
CA SER A 132 -20.71 1.35 -7.66
C SER A 132 -21.44 1.99 -6.46
N VAL A 133 -22.65 2.48 -6.72
CA VAL A 133 -23.51 3.18 -5.74
C VAL A 133 -23.78 2.33 -4.49
N ASP A 134 -24.06 1.05 -4.69
CA ASP A 134 -24.32 0.05 -3.66
C ASP A 134 -23.08 -0.26 -2.79
N TYR A 135 -21.88 0.06 -3.25
CA TYR A 135 -20.65 0.01 -2.48
C TYR A 135 -20.37 1.32 -1.74
N TYR A 136 -20.24 2.44 -2.48
CA TYR A 136 -19.77 3.68 -1.85
C TYR A 136 -20.81 4.33 -0.94
N LYS A 137 -22.10 3.95 -1.02
CA LYS A 137 -23.10 4.27 0.03
C LYS A 137 -22.57 3.93 1.42
N TRP A 138 -21.95 2.75 1.56
CA TRP A 138 -21.41 2.28 2.83
C TRP A 138 -20.08 2.93 3.17
N THR A 139 -19.28 3.32 2.17
CA THR A 139 -18.10 4.17 2.40
C THR A 139 -18.51 5.54 2.97
N GLN A 140 -19.57 6.15 2.44
CA GLN A 140 -20.16 7.38 2.98
C GLN A 140 -20.67 7.17 4.41
N TRP A 141 -21.33 6.05 4.67
CA TRP A 141 -21.78 5.70 6.02
C TRP A 141 -20.61 5.55 7.01
N ILE A 142 -19.51 4.88 6.62
CA ILE A 142 -18.31 4.77 7.47
C ILE A 142 -17.69 6.14 7.71
N PHE A 143 -17.68 7.02 6.70
CA PHE A 143 -17.25 8.41 6.89
C PHE A 143 -18.10 9.14 7.93
N LEU A 144 -19.43 8.95 7.94
CA LEU A 144 -20.28 9.51 9.00
C LEU A 144 -19.88 8.99 10.39
N LYS A 145 -19.51 7.71 10.52
CA LYS A 145 -18.99 7.17 11.79
C LYS A 145 -17.66 7.78 12.22
N LEU A 146 -16.76 8.05 11.27
CA LEU A 146 -15.53 8.79 11.53
C LEU A 146 -15.84 10.24 11.99
N TYR A 147 -16.79 10.90 11.35
CA TYR A 147 -17.23 12.25 11.70
C TYR A 147 -17.89 12.33 13.09
N GLU A 148 -18.83 11.42 13.39
CA GLU A 148 -19.50 11.30 14.70
C GLU A 148 -18.51 11.09 15.85
N LYS A 149 -17.39 10.38 15.59
CA LYS A 149 -16.30 10.15 16.57
C LYS A 149 -15.33 11.33 16.68
N GLY A 150 -15.54 12.43 15.96
CA GLY A 150 -14.62 13.57 15.91
C GLY A 150 -13.28 13.26 15.22
N LEU A 151 -13.25 12.23 14.36
CA LEU A 151 -12.06 11.80 13.63
C LEU A 151 -12.00 12.39 12.23
N ALA A 152 -13.08 12.94 11.68
CA ALA A 152 -13.07 13.70 10.44
C ALA A 152 -13.30 15.18 10.72
N TYR A 153 -12.40 16.05 10.27
CA TYR A 153 -12.51 17.49 10.50
C TYR A 153 -11.94 18.29 9.31
N MET A 154 -12.36 19.54 9.17
CA MET A 154 -11.76 20.44 8.18
C MET A 154 -10.67 21.29 8.83
N ALA A 155 -9.54 21.45 8.14
CA ALA A 155 -8.48 22.36 8.53
C ALA A 155 -7.88 23.05 7.30
N GLU A 156 -7.40 24.27 7.50
CA GLU A 156 -6.57 24.95 6.52
C GLU A 156 -5.14 24.40 6.64
N VAL A 157 -4.71 23.67 5.62
CA VAL A 157 -3.42 22.95 5.62
C VAL A 157 -2.65 23.24 4.34
N PRO A 158 -1.31 23.28 4.40
CA PRO A 158 -0.50 23.40 3.20
C PRO A 158 -0.53 22.06 2.44
N VAL A 159 -1.02 22.10 1.22
CA VAL A 159 -1.25 20.96 0.33
C VAL A 159 -0.24 20.94 -0.81
N ASN A 160 0.00 19.75 -1.36
CA ASN A 160 0.73 19.60 -2.61
C ASN A 160 -0.26 19.78 -3.76
N TRP A 161 -0.19 20.88 -4.49
CA TRP A 161 -1.06 21.17 -5.61
C TRP A 161 -0.35 20.92 -6.93
N CYS A 162 -0.97 20.15 -7.83
CA CYS A 162 -0.50 19.98 -9.19
C CYS A 162 -1.32 20.86 -10.14
N PRO A 163 -0.78 21.99 -10.66
CA PRO A 163 -1.53 22.87 -11.57
C PRO A 163 -1.99 22.16 -12.85
N ALA A 164 -1.17 21.25 -13.38
CA ALA A 164 -1.48 20.49 -14.59
C ALA A 164 -2.70 19.57 -14.41
N LEU A 165 -2.89 19.02 -13.21
CA LEU A 165 -4.02 18.16 -12.88
C LEU A 165 -5.19 18.93 -12.25
N GLY A 166 -4.96 20.15 -11.77
CA GLY A 166 -5.96 20.94 -11.06
C GLY A 166 -6.41 20.30 -9.75
N THR A 167 -5.50 19.64 -9.02
CA THR A 167 -5.88 18.89 -7.82
C THR A 167 -4.76 18.76 -6.78
N VAL A 168 -5.15 18.45 -5.55
CA VAL A 168 -4.22 18.08 -4.49
C VAL A 168 -3.72 16.65 -4.68
N LEU A 169 -2.43 16.48 -4.46
CA LEU A 169 -1.72 15.22 -4.38
C LEU A 169 -1.39 14.90 -2.90
N ALA A 170 -1.44 13.64 -2.53
CA ALA A 170 -0.91 13.16 -1.25
C ALA A 170 0.61 13.36 -1.19
N ASN A 171 1.21 13.25 0.00
CA ASN A 171 2.66 13.38 0.14
C ASN A 171 3.40 12.28 -0.65
N GLU A 172 2.80 11.10 -0.74
CA GLU A 172 3.34 9.91 -1.38
C GLU A 172 3.24 9.96 -2.91
N GLU A 173 2.43 10.88 -3.45
CA GLU A 173 2.29 11.11 -4.89
C GLU A 173 3.29 12.14 -5.42
N VAL A 174 4.13 12.73 -4.55
CA VAL A 174 5.08 13.78 -4.92
C VAL A 174 6.50 13.34 -4.64
N LYS A 175 7.36 13.38 -5.66
CA LYS A 175 8.78 13.10 -5.54
C LYS A 175 9.57 14.23 -6.20
N ASP A 176 10.56 14.76 -5.48
CA ASP A 176 11.42 15.85 -5.95
C ASP A 176 10.63 17.08 -6.46
N GLY A 177 9.53 17.41 -5.78
CA GLY A 177 8.64 18.52 -6.16
C GLY A 177 7.84 18.28 -7.44
N LYS A 178 7.74 17.03 -7.89
CA LYS A 178 7.03 16.63 -9.11
C LYS A 178 6.05 15.49 -8.84
N TYR A 179 4.99 15.42 -9.62
CA TYR A 179 4.07 14.30 -9.58
C TYR A 179 4.76 13.01 -10.06
N VAL A 180 4.68 11.94 -9.28
CA VAL A 180 5.42 10.68 -9.52
C VAL A 180 5.12 10.01 -10.85
N GLU A 181 3.91 10.17 -11.41
CA GLU A 181 3.55 9.49 -12.65
C GLU A 181 3.99 10.24 -13.92
N THR A 182 3.92 11.57 -13.93
CA THR A 182 4.11 12.37 -15.14
C THR A 182 5.33 13.29 -15.09
N GLY A 183 5.86 13.56 -13.89
CA GLY A 183 6.90 14.56 -13.68
C GLY A 183 6.39 16.01 -13.71
N ASP A 184 5.07 16.23 -13.69
CA ASP A 184 4.49 17.58 -13.64
C ASP A 184 4.90 18.31 -12.35
N PRO A 185 5.24 19.62 -12.41
CA PRO A 185 5.61 20.39 -11.22
C PRO A 185 4.48 20.45 -10.20
N VAL A 186 4.85 20.39 -8.92
CA VAL A 186 3.95 20.48 -7.77
C VAL A 186 4.35 21.67 -6.92
N GLU A 187 3.38 22.46 -6.51
CA GLU A 187 3.58 23.64 -5.67
C GLU A 187 2.81 23.52 -4.35
N ARG A 188 3.23 24.28 -3.34
CA ARG A 188 2.56 24.31 -2.04
C ARG A 188 1.48 25.39 -2.04
N ARG A 189 0.24 25.02 -1.71
CA ARG A 189 -0.88 25.97 -1.54
C ARG A 189 -1.50 25.78 -0.17
N LEU A 190 -1.96 26.86 0.45
CA LEU A 190 -2.76 26.77 1.66
C LEU A 190 -4.22 26.56 1.25
N MET A 191 -4.85 25.46 1.69
CA MET A 191 -6.22 25.13 1.30
C MET A 191 -6.97 24.49 2.46
N LYS A 192 -8.27 24.79 2.56
CA LYS A 192 -9.18 24.10 3.49
C LYS A 192 -9.47 22.68 2.96
N GLN A 193 -9.09 21.65 3.71
CA GLN A 193 -9.23 20.24 3.34
C GLN A 193 -9.89 19.43 4.46
N TRP A 194 -10.49 18.30 4.11
CA TRP A 194 -10.87 17.26 5.05
C TRP A 194 -9.64 16.46 5.47
N MET A 195 -9.49 16.32 6.78
CA MET A 195 -8.44 15.56 7.45
C MET A 195 -9.07 14.42 8.24
N LEU A 196 -8.43 13.25 8.25
CA LEU A 196 -8.75 12.17 9.18
C LEU A 196 -7.70 12.10 10.30
N LYS A 197 -8.18 12.13 11.54
CA LYS A 197 -7.38 12.16 12.78
C LYS A 197 -6.79 10.79 13.13
N ILE A 198 -6.06 10.19 12.19
CA ILE A 198 -5.40 8.88 12.36
C ILE A 198 -4.39 8.90 13.52
N THR A 199 -3.82 10.07 13.85
CA THR A 199 -2.91 10.21 14.99
C THR A 199 -3.56 9.90 16.34
N ALA A 200 -4.89 10.01 16.46
CA ALA A 200 -5.63 9.58 17.65
C ALA A 200 -5.52 8.06 17.91
N TYR A 201 -5.11 7.29 16.90
CA TYR A 201 -4.89 5.84 16.99
C TYR A 201 -3.40 5.47 16.90
N ALA A 202 -2.48 6.43 16.92
CA ALA A 202 -1.05 6.17 16.68
C ALA A 202 -0.45 5.13 17.65
N ASP A 203 -0.78 5.21 18.94
CA ASP A 203 -0.36 4.21 19.95
C ASP A 203 -0.86 2.81 19.60
N ARG A 204 -2.16 2.65 19.37
CA ARG A 204 -2.75 1.34 19.03
C ARG A 204 -2.27 0.82 17.69
N LEU A 205 -2.05 1.69 16.71
CA LEU A 205 -1.47 1.30 15.42
C LEU A 205 -0.03 0.81 15.57
N LEU A 206 0.71 1.27 16.58
CA LEU A 206 2.07 0.82 16.87
C LEU A 206 2.08 -0.45 17.73
N GLU A 207 1.33 -0.46 18.82
CA GLU A 207 1.25 -1.55 19.80
C GLU A 207 0.66 -2.82 19.19
N ASP A 208 -0.45 -2.71 18.45
CA ASP A 208 -1.12 -3.85 17.84
C ASP A 208 -0.37 -4.39 16.59
N LEU A 209 0.85 -3.92 16.29
CA LEU A 209 1.77 -4.62 15.38
C LEU A 209 2.35 -5.88 16.03
N GLU A 210 2.42 -5.92 17.36
CA GLU A 210 2.90 -7.09 18.10
C GLU A 210 1.95 -8.28 17.88
N GLY A 211 2.52 -9.43 17.50
CA GLY A 211 1.77 -10.66 17.27
C GLY A 211 1.18 -10.82 15.87
N LEU A 212 1.38 -9.87 14.95
CA LEU A 212 1.05 -10.02 13.54
C LEU A 212 2.07 -10.93 12.82
N ASP A 213 1.58 -11.89 12.02
CA ASP A 213 2.39 -12.73 11.12
C ASP A 213 2.62 -11.98 9.80
N TRP A 214 3.39 -10.88 9.88
CA TRP A 214 3.74 -10.02 8.74
C TRP A 214 5.25 -10.05 8.51
N PRO A 215 5.75 -9.77 7.30
CA PRO A 215 7.19 -9.63 7.08
C PRO A 215 7.78 -8.53 7.95
N GLU A 216 8.89 -8.82 8.64
CA GLU A 216 9.48 -7.88 9.62
C GLU A 216 9.82 -6.52 9.00
N GLY A 217 10.28 -6.50 7.74
CA GLY A 217 10.53 -5.26 7.01
C GLY A 217 9.28 -4.37 6.88
N VAL A 218 8.08 -4.94 6.72
CA VAL A 218 6.82 -4.17 6.67
C VAL A 218 6.45 -3.65 8.06
N LEU A 219 6.63 -4.46 9.10
CA LEU A 219 6.41 -4.03 10.48
C LEU A 219 7.33 -2.85 10.82
N GLU A 220 8.61 -2.95 10.50
CA GLU A 220 9.60 -1.90 10.69
C GLU A 220 9.25 -0.63 9.90
N MET A 221 8.81 -0.76 8.63
CA MET A 221 8.33 0.37 7.84
C MET A 221 7.17 1.10 8.54
N GLN A 222 6.18 0.39 9.11
CA GLN A 222 5.09 1.02 9.85
C GLN A 222 5.56 1.64 11.18
N ARG A 223 6.42 0.96 11.96
CA ARG A 223 6.98 1.51 13.21
C ARG A 223 7.71 2.82 12.95
N ASN A 224 8.57 2.82 11.93
CA ASN A 224 9.30 4.01 11.51
C ASN A 224 8.34 5.09 11.01
N TRP A 225 7.35 4.75 10.17
CA TRP A 225 6.35 5.69 9.66
C TRP A 225 5.57 6.38 10.77
N ILE A 226 5.09 5.60 11.74
CA ILE A 226 4.39 6.12 12.92
C ILE A 226 5.33 7.00 13.76
N GLY A 227 6.56 6.51 13.99
CA GLY A 227 7.66 7.28 14.56
C GLY A 227 7.34 7.87 15.93
N LYS A 228 6.90 7.02 16.88
CA LYS A 228 6.66 7.43 18.26
C LYS A 228 7.96 7.89 18.91
N SER A 229 7.96 9.09 19.46
CA SER A 229 9.10 9.69 20.14
C SER A 229 8.65 10.26 21.47
N GLN A 230 9.34 9.88 22.55
CA GLN A 230 9.17 10.51 23.85
C GLN A 230 10.22 11.61 24.01
N GLY A 231 9.78 12.78 24.43
CA GLY A 231 10.63 13.96 24.56
C GLY A 231 10.04 14.98 25.52
N ALA A 232 10.45 16.24 25.36
CA ALA A 232 9.92 17.36 26.14
C ALA A 232 9.63 18.57 25.24
N ASP A 233 8.55 19.28 25.56
CA ASP A 233 8.38 20.66 25.15
C ASP A 233 9.06 21.56 26.18
N VAL A 234 10.04 22.34 25.76
CA VAL A 234 10.85 23.21 26.61
C VAL A 234 10.58 24.66 26.24
N ARG A 235 10.26 25.49 27.22
CA ARG A 235 9.98 26.92 27.07
C ARG A 235 11.26 27.72 27.28
N PHE A 236 11.65 28.49 26.26
CA PHE A 236 12.77 29.42 26.31
C PHE A 236 12.21 30.85 26.30
N ALA A 237 12.53 31.64 27.32
CA ALA A 237 12.25 33.07 27.29
C ALA A 237 13.05 33.74 26.18
N VAL A 238 12.48 34.73 25.50
CA VAL A 238 13.20 35.50 24.48
C VAL A 238 13.78 36.74 25.16
N ALA A 239 15.10 36.85 25.13
CA ALA A 239 15.83 37.91 25.82
C ALA A 239 15.33 39.30 25.41
N ASP A 240 15.20 40.17 26.41
CA ASP A 240 14.80 41.57 26.23
C ASP A 240 13.36 41.75 25.67
N THR A 241 12.50 40.72 25.82
CA THR A 241 11.08 40.74 25.43
C THR A 241 10.22 39.93 26.41
N ASP A 242 8.89 40.07 26.33
CA ASP A 242 7.92 39.19 27.02
C ASP A 242 7.53 37.96 26.18
N LEU A 243 8.22 37.70 25.06
CA LEU A 243 7.95 36.57 24.18
C LEU A 243 8.59 35.29 24.72
N GLU A 244 8.01 34.17 24.35
CA GLU A 244 8.51 32.84 24.69
C GLU A 244 8.54 31.96 23.44
N LEU A 245 9.60 31.15 23.33
CA LEU A 245 9.80 30.17 22.28
C LEU A 245 9.72 28.76 22.88
N THR A 246 8.70 28.00 22.51
CA THR A 246 8.61 26.58 22.89
C THR A 246 9.28 25.72 21.82
N VAL A 247 10.23 24.88 22.23
CA VAL A 247 10.91 23.91 21.35
C VAL A 247 10.54 22.50 21.76
N PHE A 248 10.46 21.59 20.80
CA PHE A 248 10.36 20.16 21.07
C PHE A 248 11.72 19.48 20.92
N THR A 249 12.06 18.58 21.83
CA THR A 249 13.26 17.74 21.71
C THR A 249 13.03 16.31 22.23
N THR A 250 13.59 15.32 21.53
CA THR A 250 13.68 13.92 22.00
C THR A 250 14.91 13.66 22.87
N ARG A 251 15.79 14.66 22.98
CA ARG A 251 17.04 14.62 23.76
C ARG A 251 17.07 15.69 24.85
N PRO A 252 16.06 15.77 25.73
CA PRO A 252 16.06 16.79 26.78
C PRO A 252 17.25 16.61 27.74
N ASP A 253 17.85 15.42 27.82
CA ASP A 253 19.11 15.15 28.53
C ASP A 253 20.26 16.06 28.09
N THR A 254 20.23 16.53 26.85
CA THR A 254 21.30 17.35 26.26
C THR A 254 21.05 18.86 26.35
N LEU A 255 20.01 19.31 27.06
CA LEU A 255 19.57 20.71 27.12
C LEU A 255 20.67 21.70 27.58
N PHE A 256 21.62 21.26 28.43
CA PHE A 256 22.77 22.08 28.83
C PHE A 256 23.74 22.40 27.68
N GLY A 257 23.78 21.54 26.65
CA GLY A 257 24.64 21.66 25.47
C GLY A 257 23.98 22.43 24.33
N ALA A 258 22.76 22.93 24.50
CA ALA A 258 22.10 23.76 23.50
C ALA A 258 22.81 25.11 23.34
N THR A 259 23.24 25.42 22.12
CA THR A 259 24.04 26.63 21.82
C THR A 259 23.34 27.62 20.89
N TYR A 260 22.26 27.24 20.22
CA TYR A 260 21.38 28.11 19.45
C TYR A 260 19.97 27.50 19.33
N CYS A 261 18.99 28.30 18.90
CA CYS A 261 17.65 27.84 18.56
C CYS A 261 17.38 28.08 17.08
N VAL A 262 16.54 27.25 16.47
CA VAL A 262 16.17 27.37 15.06
C VAL A 262 14.66 27.30 14.88
N LEU A 263 14.10 28.24 14.13
CA LEU A 263 12.68 28.28 13.75
C LEU A 263 12.50 27.84 12.30
N ALA A 264 11.37 27.21 12.03
CA ALA A 264 10.86 27.03 10.69
C ALA A 264 10.59 28.40 10.02
N PRO A 265 10.79 28.54 8.69
CA PRO A 265 10.46 29.75 7.94
C PRO A 265 8.99 30.19 8.05
N GLU A 266 8.09 29.27 8.36
CA GLU A 266 6.65 29.51 8.53
C GLU A 266 6.25 29.80 9.99
N HIS A 267 7.20 29.82 10.92
CA HIS A 267 6.88 29.90 12.35
C HIS A 267 6.21 31.24 12.71
N PRO A 268 5.06 31.25 13.42
CA PRO A 268 4.30 32.46 13.69
C PRO A 268 5.06 33.56 14.45
N LEU A 269 6.00 33.17 15.32
CA LEU A 269 6.84 34.12 16.06
C LEU A 269 7.96 34.75 15.23
N LEU A 270 8.26 34.23 14.03
CA LEU A 270 9.45 34.65 13.28
C LEU A 270 9.48 36.15 13.00
N GLU A 271 8.34 36.73 12.60
CA GLU A 271 8.24 38.16 12.31
C GLU A 271 8.50 39.00 13.58
N SER A 272 7.88 38.64 14.70
CA SER A 272 8.03 39.33 15.99
C SER A 272 9.45 39.20 16.58
N LEU A 273 10.16 38.11 16.28
CA LEU A 273 11.53 37.86 16.74
C LEU A 273 12.59 38.50 15.84
N THR A 274 12.24 38.90 14.63
CA THR A 274 13.22 39.42 13.67
C THR A 274 13.50 40.90 13.94
N THR A 275 14.75 41.21 14.25
CA THR A 275 15.19 42.59 14.43
C THR A 275 15.13 43.38 13.12
N LYS A 276 14.99 44.71 13.20
CA LYS A 276 14.94 45.57 12.00
C LYS A 276 16.14 45.39 11.07
N ALA A 277 17.33 45.16 11.63
CA ALA A 277 18.56 44.95 10.87
C ALA A 277 18.56 43.64 10.06
N GLN A 278 17.83 42.61 10.52
CA GLN A 278 17.78 41.29 9.88
C GLN A 278 16.51 41.07 9.04
N SER A 279 15.55 42.00 9.09
CA SER A 279 14.23 41.87 8.44
C SER A 279 14.28 41.58 6.94
N GLU A 280 15.21 42.19 6.21
CA GLU A 280 15.34 41.97 4.76
C GLU A 280 15.91 40.58 4.47
N ALA A 281 17.00 40.20 5.15
CA ALA A 281 17.63 38.90 4.98
C ALA A 281 16.68 37.73 5.33
N VAL A 282 15.95 37.85 6.45
CA VAL A 282 14.96 36.84 6.87
C VAL A 282 13.82 36.76 5.86
N ARG A 283 13.28 37.88 5.37
CA ARG A 283 12.20 37.87 4.38
C ARG A 283 12.61 37.19 3.08
N ASN A 284 13.80 37.48 2.58
CA ASN A 284 14.33 36.85 1.37
C ASN A 284 14.49 35.34 1.58
N TYR A 285 15.08 34.94 2.71
CA TYR A 285 15.26 33.53 3.04
C TYR A 285 13.93 32.77 3.15
N VAL A 286 12.93 33.37 3.80
CA VAL A 286 11.59 32.77 3.93
C VAL A 286 10.91 32.65 2.56
N ALA A 287 11.05 33.63 1.67
CA ALA A 287 10.51 33.56 0.32
C ALA A 287 11.13 32.41 -0.49
N ASP A 288 12.45 32.20 -0.36
CA ASP A 288 13.15 31.10 -1.02
C ASP A 288 12.77 29.74 -0.43
N ALA A 289 12.66 29.64 0.89
CA ALA A 289 12.38 28.39 1.59
C ALA A 289 10.94 27.90 1.39
N LYS A 290 9.96 28.80 1.30
CA LYS A 290 8.53 28.47 1.15
C LYS A 290 8.20 27.67 -0.12
N ASN A 291 9.04 27.77 -1.14
CA ASN A 291 8.87 27.04 -2.40
C ASN A 291 9.50 25.65 -2.39
N LYS A 292 10.25 25.28 -1.34
CA LYS A 292 10.86 23.96 -1.18
C LYS A 292 9.88 23.00 -0.49
N SER A 293 9.87 21.74 -0.92
CA SER A 293 9.12 20.69 -0.21
C SER A 293 9.81 20.27 1.10
N ASP A 294 9.06 19.65 2.03
CA ASP A 294 9.63 19.10 3.27
C ASP A 294 10.83 18.17 2.97
N LEU A 295 10.77 17.39 1.89
CA LEU A 295 11.85 16.50 1.45
C LEU A 295 13.08 17.28 0.93
N MET A 296 12.86 18.33 0.14
CA MET A 296 13.94 19.20 -0.36
C MET A 296 14.65 19.95 0.77
N ARG A 297 13.95 20.21 1.86
CA ARG A 297 14.45 20.90 3.06
C ARG A 297 15.21 19.97 4.01
N THR A 298 15.01 18.67 3.90
CA THR A 298 15.57 17.67 4.82
C THR A 298 16.57 16.76 4.11
N GLU A 299 16.15 15.57 3.67
CA GLU A 299 17.03 14.51 3.16
C GLU A 299 17.82 14.89 1.90
N LEU A 300 17.29 15.78 1.06
CA LEU A 300 17.93 16.20 -0.19
C LEU A 300 18.81 17.45 -0.06
N ALA A 301 18.80 18.10 1.11
CA ALA A 301 19.56 19.32 1.34
C ALA A 301 21.04 18.99 1.58
N LYS A 302 21.89 19.26 0.58
CA LYS A 302 23.34 19.04 0.66
C LYS A 302 24.09 20.15 1.40
N GLU A 303 23.52 21.34 1.48
CA GLU A 303 24.11 22.50 2.14
C GLU A 303 23.18 22.98 3.26
N LYS A 304 23.76 23.33 4.42
CA LYS A 304 23.01 23.92 5.52
C LYS A 304 22.90 25.42 5.31
N THR A 305 21.68 25.91 5.16
CA THR A 305 21.39 27.33 5.01
C THR A 305 20.58 27.85 6.20
N GLY A 306 20.75 29.14 6.53
CA GLY A 306 19.99 29.78 7.59
C GLY A 306 20.37 31.24 7.77
N VAL A 307 19.51 32.00 8.44
CA VAL A 307 19.70 33.42 8.72
C VAL A 307 19.48 33.70 10.21
N PHE A 308 20.38 34.47 10.82
CA PHE A 308 20.24 34.92 12.20
C PHE A 308 19.13 35.98 12.30
N THR A 309 18.19 35.84 13.24
CA THR A 309 17.06 36.76 13.37
C THR A 309 17.44 38.07 14.08
N GLY A 310 18.57 38.08 14.79
CA GLY A 310 18.97 39.17 15.68
C GLY A 310 18.48 39.01 17.12
N ALA A 311 17.59 38.03 17.38
CA ALA A 311 17.08 37.75 18.72
C ALA A 311 17.83 36.60 19.41
N TYR A 312 17.70 36.53 20.73
CA TYR A 312 18.30 35.51 21.57
C TYR A 312 17.24 34.85 22.45
N ALA A 313 17.27 33.53 22.54
CA ALA A 313 16.54 32.73 23.51
C ALA A 313 17.38 32.60 24.80
N VAL A 314 16.74 32.37 25.95
CA VAL A 314 17.41 32.12 27.23
C VAL A 314 17.20 30.67 27.60
N ASN A 315 18.30 29.92 27.73
CA ASN A 315 18.24 28.52 28.10
C ASN A 315 17.79 28.36 29.56
N PRO A 316 16.68 27.66 29.85
CA PRO A 316 16.13 27.61 31.20
C PRO A 316 17.07 26.94 32.22
N VAL A 317 17.94 26.00 31.80
CA VAL A 317 18.78 25.25 32.75
C VAL A 317 20.02 26.00 33.21
N ASN A 318 20.54 26.93 32.41
CA ASN A 318 21.83 27.59 32.68
C ASN A 318 21.84 29.09 32.38
N GLN A 319 20.70 29.67 31.98
CA GLN A 319 20.48 31.09 31.71
C GLN A 319 21.37 31.68 30.59
N LYS A 320 22.02 30.84 29.78
CA LYS A 320 22.82 31.29 28.63
C LYS A 320 21.91 31.84 27.52
N ARG A 321 22.35 32.93 26.89
CA ARG A 321 21.71 33.52 25.70
C ARG A 321 22.10 32.73 24.45
N LEU A 322 21.12 32.19 23.75
CA LEU A 322 21.25 31.37 22.55
C LEU A 322 20.77 32.17 21.34
N PRO A 323 21.58 32.41 20.29
CA PRO A 323 21.09 33.10 19.10
C PRO A 323 19.96 32.31 18.44
N ILE A 324 18.94 33.02 17.97
CA ILE A 324 17.79 32.45 17.27
C ILE A 324 18.02 32.57 15.76
N TRP A 325 17.93 31.45 15.05
CA TRP A 325 18.07 31.35 13.60
C TRP A 325 16.76 30.94 12.94
N VAL A 326 16.62 31.27 11.66
CA VAL A 326 15.64 30.63 10.77
C VAL A 326 16.39 29.73 9.80
N ALA A 327 15.94 28.49 9.65
CA ALA A 327 16.52 27.54 8.70
C ALA A 327 15.43 26.61 8.15
N ASP A 328 15.61 26.14 6.92
CA ASP A 328 14.55 25.41 6.21
C ASP A 328 14.48 23.94 6.64
N TYR A 329 15.56 23.36 7.18
CA TYR A 329 15.55 22.00 7.73
C TYR A 329 14.63 21.80 8.96
N VAL A 330 14.18 22.88 9.59
CA VAL A 330 13.15 22.84 10.64
C VAL A 330 11.78 22.99 9.99
N LEU A 331 10.89 22.03 10.26
CA LEU A 331 9.56 21.96 9.64
C LEU A 331 8.48 22.39 10.64
N MET A 332 7.63 23.33 10.24
CA MET A 332 6.49 23.78 11.07
C MET A 332 5.49 22.66 11.38
N SER A 333 5.44 21.66 10.50
CA SER A 333 4.57 20.49 10.58
C SER A 333 5.07 19.39 11.52
N TYR A 334 6.20 19.60 12.22
CA TYR A 334 6.75 18.66 13.20
C TYR A 334 7.16 19.37 14.49
N GLY A 335 6.86 18.76 15.65
CA GLY A 335 7.14 19.35 16.94
C GLY A 335 6.36 20.66 17.15
N THR A 336 7.06 21.72 17.53
CA THR A 336 6.52 23.08 17.66
C THR A 336 6.88 23.98 16.47
N GLY A 337 7.57 23.45 15.45
CA GLY A 337 8.19 24.27 14.41
C GLY A 337 9.43 25.06 14.87
N ALA A 338 9.92 24.77 16.08
CA ALA A 338 11.17 25.30 16.62
C ALA A 338 11.95 24.20 17.35
N ILE A 339 13.28 24.26 17.28
CA ILE A 339 14.19 23.33 17.95
C ILE A 339 15.24 24.06 18.77
N MET A 340 15.70 23.43 19.84
CA MET A 340 17.03 23.71 20.39
C MET A 340 18.05 22.91 19.59
N ALA A 341 19.19 23.51 19.28
CA ALA A 341 20.25 22.82 18.58
C ALA A 341 21.40 22.48 19.53
N VAL A 342 21.82 21.22 19.49
CA VAL A 342 22.89 20.66 20.35
C VAL A 342 23.99 20.07 19.45
N PRO A 343 24.89 20.91 18.91
CA PRO A 343 25.85 20.48 17.88
C PRO A 343 26.75 19.32 18.30
N ALA A 344 27.06 19.20 19.59
CA ALA A 344 27.91 18.11 20.06
C ALA A 344 27.25 16.73 19.92
N HIS A 345 25.92 16.64 19.80
CA HIS A 345 25.17 15.39 19.90
C HIS A 345 24.03 15.22 18.86
N ASP A 346 23.93 16.09 17.86
CA ASP A 346 23.11 15.92 16.65
C ASP A 346 23.94 16.29 15.42
N GLU A 347 24.02 15.39 14.45
CA GLU A 347 24.84 15.56 13.24
C GLU A 347 24.43 16.76 12.40
N ARG A 348 23.12 17.04 12.28
CA ARG A 348 22.61 18.16 11.48
C ARG A 348 22.95 19.49 12.16
N ASP A 349 22.85 19.53 13.48
CA ASP A 349 23.22 20.70 14.27
C ASP A 349 24.75 20.91 14.25
N HIS A 350 25.54 19.83 14.23
CA HIS A 350 27.00 19.91 14.08
C HIS A 350 27.41 20.55 12.75
N GLU A 351 26.86 20.06 11.63
CA GLU A 351 27.11 20.60 10.30
C GLU A 351 26.70 22.08 10.19
N PHE A 352 25.53 22.43 10.74
CA PHE A 352 25.06 23.82 10.78
C PHE A 352 25.99 24.69 11.64
N ALA A 353 26.36 24.24 12.82
CA ALA A 353 27.27 24.96 13.71
C ALA A 353 28.65 25.16 13.09
N LYS A 354 29.19 24.16 12.39
CA LYS A 354 30.45 24.31 11.64
C LYS A 354 30.33 25.34 10.52
N THR A 355 29.24 25.30 9.77
CA THR A 355 28.98 26.24 8.66
C THR A 355 28.90 27.68 9.14
N PHE A 356 28.22 27.93 10.26
CA PHE A 356 27.99 29.27 10.80
C PHE A 356 28.91 29.65 11.97
N SER A 357 29.94 28.85 12.24
CA SER A 357 30.90 29.05 13.34
C SER A 357 30.24 29.24 14.72
N LEU A 358 29.21 28.43 15.01
CA LEU A 358 28.49 28.44 16.28
C LEU A 358 29.16 27.53 17.32
N PRO A 359 28.97 27.78 18.63
CA PRO A 359 29.61 26.99 19.67
C PRO A 359 29.17 25.52 19.66
N ILE A 360 30.12 24.62 19.98
CA ILE A 360 29.90 23.18 20.14
C ILE A 360 30.32 22.81 21.56
N VAL A 361 29.37 22.37 22.39
CA VAL A 361 29.57 22.10 23.82
C VAL A 361 29.25 20.64 24.12
N GLU A 362 30.26 19.88 24.59
CA GLU A 362 30.07 18.50 25.03
C GLU A 362 29.21 18.44 26.29
N VAL A 363 28.18 17.61 26.27
CA VAL A 363 27.39 17.25 27.44
C VAL A 363 27.23 15.75 27.65
N ILE A 364 27.67 14.93 26.70
CA ILE A 364 27.78 13.47 26.83
C ILE A 364 29.19 13.06 26.43
N SER A 365 29.87 12.41 27.36
CA SER A 365 31.21 11.88 27.13
C SER A 365 31.19 10.69 26.16
N GLY A 366 32.12 10.65 25.21
CA GLY A 366 32.30 9.46 24.36
C GLY A 366 33.08 9.64 23.06
N GLY A 367 33.35 10.87 22.61
CA GLY A 367 34.11 11.14 21.39
C GLY A 367 34.60 12.58 21.30
N ASP A 368 35.36 12.90 20.26
CA ASP A 368 35.78 14.28 19.99
C ASP A 368 34.66 15.04 19.25
N VAL A 369 33.84 15.74 20.04
CA VAL A 369 32.69 16.51 19.56
C VAL A 369 33.10 17.67 18.65
N GLN A 370 34.36 18.12 18.69
CA GLN A 370 34.84 19.16 17.79
C GLN A 370 35.03 18.62 16.37
N THR A 371 35.24 17.31 16.20
CA THR A 371 35.41 16.67 14.90
C THR A 371 34.06 16.22 14.32
N ALA A 372 33.23 15.54 15.11
CA ALA A 372 31.91 15.05 14.68
C ALA A 372 30.95 14.97 15.87
N ALA A 373 29.64 15.03 15.62
CA ALA A 373 28.65 14.82 16.68
C ALA A 373 28.77 13.43 17.31
N TYR A 374 28.66 13.35 18.63
CA TYR A 374 28.58 12.09 19.35
C TYR A 374 27.12 11.74 19.66
N VAL A 375 26.56 10.79 18.92
CA VAL A 375 25.16 10.34 19.03
C VAL A 375 24.97 9.07 19.87
N GLY A 376 26.07 8.50 20.37
CA GLY A 376 26.06 7.26 21.16
C GLY A 376 25.70 7.43 22.63
N ASP A 377 25.73 6.32 23.37
CA ASP A 377 25.51 6.30 24.82
C ASP A 377 26.76 6.74 25.57
N GLY A 378 26.59 7.54 26.61
CA GLY A 378 27.68 7.99 27.45
C GLY A 378 27.20 8.51 28.80
N LYS A 379 28.15 8.99 29.60
CA LYS A 379 27.81 9.70 30.85
C LYS A 379 27.64 11.17 30.58
N LEU A 380 26.60 11.76 31.19
CA LEU A 380 26.37 13.19 31.15
C LEU A 380 27.53 13.90 31.87
N VAL A 381 28.03 14.95 31.23
CA VAL A 381 29.09 15.83 31.71
C VAL A 381 28.69 17.28 31.46
N HIS A 382 29.27 18.22 32.20
CA HIS A 382 29.06 19.67 31.97
C HIS A 382 27.56 20.06 32.06
N SER A 383 26.78 19.29 32.81
CA SER A 383 25.31 19.34 32.88
C SER A 383 24.80 19.37 34.32
N GLU A 384 25.64 19.83 35.25
CA GLU A 384 25.33 20.08 36.66
C GLU A 384 24.62 18.88 37.33
N PHE A 385 23.33 19.02 37.66
CA PHE A 385 22.56 18.00 38.37
C PHE A 385 22.33 16.73 37.54
N LEU A 386 22.70 16.72 36.26
CA LEU A 386 22.69 15.53 35.40
C LEU A 386 24.05 14.83 35.35
N ASP A 387 25.14 15.44 35.83
CA ASP A 387 26.49 14.87 35.71
C ASP A 387 26.59 13.45 36.30
N GLY A 388 27.23 12.54 35.55
CA GLY A 388 27.43 11.13 35.92
C GLY A 388 26.25 10.20 35.67
N LEU A 389 25.08 10.73 35.29
CA LEU A 389 23.94 9.92 34.87
C LEU A 389 24.17 9.31 33.47
N ASP A 390 23.50 8.20 33.19
CA ASP A 390 23.30 7.75 31.81
C ASP A 390 22.15 8.52 31.14
N VAL A 391 22.04 8.39 29.82
CA VAL A 391 21.09 9.13 28.98
C VAL A 391 19.63 8.95 29.44
N GLU A 392 19.19 7.72 29.71
CA GLU A 392 17.79 7.45 30.07
C GLU A 392 17.43 7.97 31.47
N ALA A 393 18.31 7.80 32.46
CA ALA A 393 18.13 8.40 33.77
C ALA A 393 18.15 9.93 33.70
N ALA A 394 19.02 10.51 32.86
CA ALA A 394 19.08 11.95 32.64
C ALA A 394 17.80 12.49 31.99
N LYS A 395 17.26 11.83 30.96
CA LYS A 395 15.97 12.22 30.32
C LYS A 395 14.84 12.25 31.33
N THR A 396 14.72 11.23 32.17
CA THR A 396 13.67 11.18 33.20
C THR A 396 13.84 12.32 34.21
N LYS A 397 15.06 12.54 34.68
CA LYS A 397 15.37 13.57 35.69
C LYS A 397 15.15 14.99 35.17
N ILE A 398 15.58 15.30 33.94
CA ILE A 398 15.44 16.64 33.35
C ILE A 398 13.97 16.95 33.03
N ILE A 399 13.17 15.98 32.55
CA ILE A 399 11.74 16.18 32.31
C ILE A 399 11.03 16.54 33.62
N ALA A 400 11.28 15.77 34.69
CA ALA A 400 10.71 16.06 36.00
C ALA A 400 11.15 17.44 36.55
N TRP A 401 12.39 17.84 36.28
CA TRP A 401 12.88 19.17 36.64
C TRP A 401 12.19 20.29 35.84
N LEU A 402 12.04 20.13 34.52
CA LEU A 402 11.36 21.08 33.63
C LEU A 402 9.91 21.33 34.05
N GLU A 403 9.19 20.27 34.45
CA GLU A 403 7.82 20.34 34.96
C GLU A 403 7.76 21.07 36.30
N LYS A 404 8.67 20.72 37.23
CA LYS A 404 8.75 21.35 38.55
C LYS A 404 9.03 22.86 38.46
N GLU A 405 9.96 23.26 37.60
CA GLU A 405 10.34 24.67 37.40
C GLU A 405 9.39 25.40 36.44
N ALA A 406 8.30 24.73 36.00
CA ALA A 406 7.32 25.28 35.08
C ALA A 406 7.94 25.90 33.81
N CYS A 407 9.01 25.29 33.28
CA CYS A 407 9.66 25.68 32.04
C CYS A 407 9.66 24.57 30.97
N GLY A 408 8.94 23.47 31.20
CA GLY A 408 8.67 22.47 30.18
C GLY A 408 7.71 21.39 30.64
N THR A 409 7.46 20.41 29.78
CA THR A 409 6.61 19.24 30.06
C THR A 409 7.03 18.04 29.23
N GLY A 410 6.94 16.84 29.79
CA GLY A 410 7.15 15.59 29.04
C GLY A 410 6.04 15.37 28.02
N VAL A 411 6.40 15.10 26.76
CA VAL A 411 5.42 14.89 25.68
C VAL A 411 5.78 13.69 24.82
N ILE A 412 4.75 12.99 24.35
CA ILE A 412 4.86 11.99 23.29
C ILE A 412 4.47 12.65 21.98
N ARG A 413 5.30 12.50 20.95
CA ARG A 413 5.01 12.95 19.59
C ARG A 413 5.15 11.81 18.60
N TYR A 414 4.50 11.97 17.46
CA TYR A 414 4.53 11.01 16.36
C TYR A 414 5.09 11.71 15.11
N ARG A 415 5.79 10.94 14.28
CA ARG A 415 6.09 11.35 12.90
C ARG A 415 4.82 11.28 12.04
N LEU A 416 3.91 10.35 12.35
CA LEU A 416 2.60 10.26 11.72
C LEU A 416 1.87 11.59 11.79
N ARG A 417 1.32 12.01 10.64
CA ARG A 417 0.44 13.17 10.53
C ARG A 417 -0.99 12.71 10.29
N ASP A 418 -1.93 13.59 10.59
CA ASP A 418 -3.32 13.39 10.19
C ASP A 418 -3.43 13.30 8.67
N TRP A 419 -4.35 12.46 8.21
CA TRP A 419 -4.43 12.06 6.82
C TRP A 419 -5.22 13.08 6.01
N LEU A 420 -4.56 13.74 5.05
CA LEU A 420 -5.21 14.60 4.06
C LEU A 420 -6.12 13.75 3.16
N PHE A 421 -7.42 13.87 3.41
CA PHE A 421 -8.42 12.96 2.89
C PHE A 421 -9.10 13.47 1.62
N SER A 422 -9.57 14.72 1.58
CA SER A 422 -10.30 15.23 0.40
C SER A 422 -9.44 15.34 -0.87
N ARG A 423 -10.11 15.26 -2.02
CA ARG A 423 -9.56 15.46 -3.37
C ARG A 423 -10.44 16.41 -4.18
N GLN A 424 -9.81 17.27 -4.98
CA GLN A 424 -10.51 18.17 -5.90
C GLN A 424 -10.68 17.47 -7.25
N ARG A 425 -11.49 16.40 -7.28
CA ARG A 425 -11.59 15.47 -8.41
C ARG A 425 -13.03 15.09 -8.68
N TYR A 426 -13.31 14.72 -9.92
CA TYR A 426 -14.62 14.20 -10.27
C TYR A 426 -14.78 12.73 -9.87
N TRP A 427 -13.84 11.87 -10.26
CA TRP A 427 -14.01 10.42 -10.15
C TRP A 427 -13.60 9.87 -8.77
N GLY A 428 -14.44 10.16 -7.76
CA GLY A 428 -14.30 9.69 -6.38
C GLY A 428 -15.65 9.71 -5.64
N GLU A 429 -15.69 9.16 -4.42
CA GLU A 429 -16.91 9.11 -3.62
C GLU A 429 -17.31 10.52 -3.14
N PRO A 430 -18.55 10.99 -3.37
CA PRO A 430 -19.00 12.26 -2.79
C PRO A 430 -19.06 12.21 -1.26
N PHE A 431 -18.66 13.29 -0.59
CA PHE A 431 -18.84 13.41 0.85
C PHE A 431 -20.34 13.57 1.20
N PRO A 432 -20.83 12.89 2.25
CA PRO A 432 -22.20 13.07 2.75
C PRO A 432 -22.30 14.30 3.67
N ILE A 433 -21.82 15.45 3.21
CA ILE A 433 -21.69 16.69 3.98
C ILE A 433 -22.34 17.87 3.26
N VAL A 434 -22.96 18.76 4.02
CA VAL A 434 -23.55 20.02 3.58
C VAL A 434 -22.92 21.19 4.33
N HIS A 435 -22.59 22.24 3.58
CA HIS A 435 -22.14 23.54 4.09
C HIS A 435 -23.34 24.48 4.13
N LEU A 436 -23.72 24.93 5.33
CA LEU A 436 -24.81 25.88 5.52
C LEU A 436 -24.36 27.32 5.25
N GLU A 437 -25.30 28.21 4.94
CA GLU A 437 -25.02 29.62 4.63
C GLU A 437 -24.36 30.37 5.81
N ASN A 438 -24.61 29.93 7.04
CA ASN A 438 -24.00 30.48 8.26
C ASN A 438 -22.55 29.97 8.50
N GLY A 439 -22.00 29.13 7.61
CA GLY A 439 -20.67 28.53 7.72
C GLY A 439 -20.60 27.24 8.55
N GLU A 440 -21.72 26.77 9.10
CA GLU A 440 -21.81 25.50 9.82
C GLU A 440 -21.68 24.33 8.83
N ILE A 441 -20.94 23.28 9.25
CA ILE A 441 -20.75 22.06 8.48
C ILE A 441 -21.58 20.97 9.14
N VAL A 442 -22.48 20.35 8.38
CA VAL A 442 -23.40 19.34 8.90
C VAL A 442 -23.38 18.06 8.05
N PRO A 443 -23.36 16.88 8.68
CA PRO A 443 -23.52 15.62 7.97
C PRO A 443 -24.96 15.46 7.48
N LEU A 444 -25.12 14.78 6.35
CA LEU A 444 -26.42 14.27 5.93
C LEU A 444 -26.86 13.14 6.85
N PRO A 445 -28.18 12.98 7.09
CA PRO A 445 -28.70 11.84 7.82
C PRO A 445 -28.46 10.54 7.02
N GLU A 446 -28.32 9.41 7.72
CA GLU A 446 -28.00 8.11 7.10
C GLU A 446 -29.03 7.66 6.05
N ASP A 447 -30.30 8.02 6.24
CA ASP A 447 -31.41 7.70 5.32
C ASP A 447 -31.38 8.51 4.01
N ALA A 448 -30.58 9.58 3.95
CA ALA A 448 -30.30 10.36 2.74
C ALA A 448 -29.15 9.79 1.91
N LEU A 449 -28.50 8.71 2.37
CA LEU A 449 -27.46 8.01 1.60
C LEU A 449 -28.08 7.05 0.57
N PRO A 450 -27.49 6.92 -0.63
CA PRO A 450 -26.21 7.51 -1.04
C PRO A 450 -26.32 8.93 -1.57
N VAL A 451 -25.24 9.70 -1.40
CA VAL A 451 -25.01 10.88 -2.26
C VAL A 451 -24.41 10.37 -3.57
N GLU A 452 -25.25 10.27 -4.60
CA GLU A 452 -24.80 9.79 -5.90
C GLU A 452 -23.89 10.80 -6.62
N LEU A 453 -22.86 10.28 -7.30
CA LEU A 453 -21.96 11.10 -8.11
C LEU A 453 -22.71 11.65 -9.34
N PRO A 454 -22.88 12.97 -9.49
CA PRO A 454 -23.66 13.53 -10.58
C PRO A 454 -22.91 13.44 -11.91
N ARG A 455 -23.63 13.51 -13.03
CA ARG A 455 -22.98 13.82 -14.32
C ARG A 455 -22.69 15.31 -14.40
N ILE A 456 -21.50 15.65 -14.87
CA ILE A 456 -21.05 17.03 -15.12
C ILE A 456 -20.54 17.17 -16.55
N ASP A 457 -20.39 18.41 -17.00
CA ASP A 457 -19.95 18.77 -18.35
C ASP A 457 -18.44 18.56 -18.56
N GLU A 458 -17.62 18.74 -17.52
CA GLU A 458 -16.17 18.62 -17.59
C GLU A 458 -15.55 18.15 -16.27
N PHE A 459 -14.50 17.33 -16.32
CA PHE A 459 -13.86 16.73 -15.13
C PHE A 459 -12.72 17.57 -14.52
N LYS A 460 -12.45 18.76 -15.07
CA LYS A 460 -11.44 19.68 -14.54
C LYS A 460 -12.08 20.70 -13.58
N PRO A 461 -11.30 21.38 -12.72
CA PRO A 461 -11.80 22.47 -11.88
C PRO A 461 -12.58 23.52 -12.67
N THR A 462 -13.49 24.23 -12.01
CA THR A 462 -14.17 25.39 -12.59
C THR A 462 -13.19 26.53 -12.87
N ASP A 463 -13.59 27.51 -13.67
CA ASP A 463 -12.74 28.66 -14.03
C ASP A 463 -12.32 29.50 -12.81
N ASP A 464 -13.15 29.51 -11.75
CA ASP A 464 -12.86 30.13 -10.45
C ASP A 464 -12.08 29.20 -9.49
N GLY A 465 -11.62 28.05 -9.96
CA GLY A 465 -10.73 27.14 -9.24
C GLY A 465 -11.42 26.20 -8.23
N ARG A 466 -12.75 26.10 -8.25
CA ARG A 466 -13.49 25.16 -7.39
C ARG A 466 -13.40 23.71 -7.93
N PRO A 467 -13.60 22.71 -7.06
CA PRO A 467 -13.53 21.29 -7.46
C PRO A 467 -14.50 20.95 -8.60
N PRO A 468 -14.26 19.88 -9.39
CA PRO A 468 -15.11 19.52 -10.52
C PRO A 468 -16.61 19.36 -10.17
N LEU A 469 -16.97 18.86 -8.98
CA LEU A 469 -18.38 18.73 -8.59
C LEU A 469 -19.10 20.07 -8.41
N ALA A 470 -18.39 21.20 -8.32
CA ALA A 470 -19.01 22.52 -8.36
C ALA A 470 -19.69 22.83 -9.71
N ARG A 471 -19.42 22.04 -10.76
CA ARG A 471 -20.11 22.10 -12.06
C ARG A 471 -21.46 21.38 -12.07
N ALA A 472 -21.80 20.64 -11.02
CA ALA A 472 -23.07 19.93 -10.93
C ALA A 472 -24.27 20.88 -10.96
N SER A 473 -25.45 20.34 -11.31
CA SER A 473 -26.67 21.14 -11.37
C SER A 473 -27.04 21.72 -10.00
N ALA A 474 -27.73 22.86 -10.00
CA ALA A 474 -28.24 23.48 -8.77
C ALA A 474 -29.14 22.51 -7.96
N ALA A 475 -29.86 21.60 -8.64
CA ALA A 475 -30.69 20.58 -8.00
C ALA A 475 -29.87 19.54 -7.22
N TRP A 476 -28.64 19.24 -7.65
CA TRP A 476 -27.74 18.36 -6.92
C TRP A 476 -27.00 19.11 -5.80
N LEU A 477 -26.49 20.31 -6.10
CA LEU A 477 -25.71 21.12 -5.17
C LEU A 477 -26.52 21.60 -3.96
N ASN A 478 -27.74 22.08 -4.18
CA ASN A 478 -28.55 22.69 -3.13
C ASN A 478 -29.34 21.62 -2.39
N VAL A 479 -29.14 21.54 -1.08
CA VAL A 479 -29.82 20.59 -0.20
C VAL A 479 -30.68 21.34 0.79
N LYS A 480 -31.90 20.85 0.97
CA LYS A 480 -32.77 21.20 2.10
C LYS A 480 -32.73 20.08 3.13
N LEU A 481 -32.26 20.38 4.33
CA LEU A 481 -32.17 19.43 5.43
C LEU A 481 -33.55 19.16 6.05
N PRO A 482 -33.72 18.05 6.81
CA PRO A 482 -34.99 17.71 7.47
C PRO A 482 -35.52 18.81 8.40
N ASP A 483 -34.64 19.59 9.02
CA ASP A 483 -34.97 20.71 9.91
C ASP A 483 -35.34 22.01 9.16
N GLY A 484 -35.33 21.98 7.83
CA GLY A 484 -35.68 23.10 6.96
C GLY A 484 -34.52 24.01 6.57
N ARG A 485 -33.32 23.85 7.15
CA ARG A 485 -32.12 24.61 6.76
C ARG A 485 -31.69 24.24 5.34
N THR A 486 -31.08 25.20 4.64
CA THR A 486 -30.55 25.02 3.29
C THR A 486 -29.04 25.19 3.28
N GLY A 487 -28.38 24.44 2.41
CA GLY A 487 -26.94 24.53 2.22
C GLY A 487 -26.48 23.90 0.90
N THR A 488 -25.19 23.93 0.67
CA THR A 488 -24.54 23.39 -0.52
C THR A 488 -23.76 22.12 -0.19
N ARG A 489 -23.87 21.08 -1.00
CA ARG A 489 -23.06 19.86 -0.83
C ARG A 489 -21.57 20.15 -0.87
N GLU A 490 -20.80 19.38 -0.12
CA GLU A 490 -19.35 19.30 -0.31
C GLU A 490 -19.04 18.92 -1.77
N THR A 491 -18.09 19.64 -2.38
CA THR A 491 -17.73 19.48 -3.81
C THR A 491 -16.38 18.80 -4.00
N ASN A 492 -15.61 18.63 -2.92
CA ASN A 492 -14.53 17.65 -2.91
C ASN A 492 -15.09 16.23 -2.95
N THR A 493 -14.26 15.29 -3.37
CA THR A 493 -14.50 13.84 -3.28
C THR A 493 -13.54 13.20 -2.27
N MET A 494 -13.93 12.06 -1.74
CA MET A 494 -13.02 11.21 -0.95
C MET A 494 -11.93 10.66 -1.88
N PRO A 495 -10.75 10.30 -1.33
CA PRO A 495 -9.70 9.71 -2.14
C PRO A 495 -10.07 8.26 -2.43
N GLN A 496 -9.55 7.73 -3.54
CA GLN A 496 -9.70 6.32 -3.91
C GLN A 496 -9.48 5.34 -2.73
N TRP A 497 -8.53 5.65 -1.85
CA TRP A 497 -8.24 4.82 -0.69
C TRP A 497 -9.44 4.65 0.27
N ALA A 498 -10.41 5.56 0.29
CA ALA A 498 -11.63 5.43 1.08
C ALA A 498 -12.36 4.12 0.80
N GLY A 499 -12.54 3.76 -0.47
CA GLY A 499 -13.12 2.49 -0.86
C GLY A 499 -12.27 1.30 -0.45
N SER A 500 -10.94 1.41 -0.53
CA SER A 500 -10.00 0.31 -0.23
C SER A 500 -9.78 0.03 1.26
N CYS A 501 -10.13 0.95 2.18
CA CYS A 501 -9.86 0.75 3.60
C CYS A 501 -10.72 -0.33 4.30
N TRP A 502 -11.77 -0.83 3.64
CA TRP A 502 -12.77 -1.70 4.27
C TRP A 502 -13.34 -2.80 3.37
N TYR A 503 -12.91 -2.89 2.11
CA TYR A 503 -13.45 -3.80 1.09
C TYR A 503 -13.46 -5.29 1.49
N TYR A 504 -12.49 -5.71 2.29
CA TYR A 504 -12.41 -7.06 2.85
C TYR A 504 -13.62 -7.40 3.75
N LEU A 505 -14.25 -6.40 4.36
CA LEU A 505 -15.52 -6.56 5.09
C LEU A 505 -16.68 -6.71 4.10
N ARG A 506 -16.74 -5.89 3.04
CA ARG A 506 -17.86 -5.93 2.10
C ARG A 506 -17.96 -7.27 1.36
N PHE A 507 -16.83 -7.90 1.06
CA PHE A 507 -16.82 -9.22 0.43
C PHE A 507 -17.58 -10.30 1.20
N VAL A 508 -17.69 -10.19 2.54
CA VAL A 508 -18.41 -11.19 3.34
C VAL A 508 -19.92 -11.10 3.13
N ASP A 509 -20.45 -9.96 2.68
CA ASP A 509 -21.87 -9.77 2.41
C ASP A 509 -22.14 -8.62 1.38
N PRO A 510 -21.74 -8.81 0.11
CA PRO A 510 -21.62 -7.71 -0.85
C PRO A 510 -22.96 -7.22 -1.41
N ASN A 511 -24.02 -8.04 -1.28
CA ASN A 511 -25.34 -7.75 -1.84
C ASN A 511 -26.33 -7.23 -0.77
N ASN A 512 -25.87 -6.94 0.45
CA ASN A 512 -26.73 -6.43 1.50
C ASN A 512 -27.08 -4.96 1.24
N GLY A 513 -28.36 -4.70 0.95
CA GLY A 513 -28.89 -3.36 0.68
C GLY A 513 -29.29 -2.56 1.92
N THR A 514 -29.41 -3.23 3.08
CA THR A 514 -29.91 -2.63 4.32
C THR A 514 -28.82 -2.36 5.36
N ALA A 515 -27.67 -3.02 5.24
CA ALA A 515 -26.52 -2.88 6.11
C ALA A 515 -25.20 -3.01 5.31
N PRO A 516 -24.06 -2.49 5.82
CA PRO A 516 -22.79 -2.67 5.14
C PRO A 516 -22.33 -4.14 5.15
N TRP A 517 -22.74 -4.93 6.14
CA TRP A 517 -22.66 -6.40 6.19
C TRP A 517 -23.58 -6.95 7.29
N ASP A 518 -23.95 -8.23 7.20
CA ASP A 518 -24.52 -8.98 8.32
C ASP A 518 -23.44 -9.29 9.39
N PRO A 519 -23.64 -8.92 10.67
CA PRO A 519 -22.65 -9.15 11.73
C PRO A 519 -22.29 -10.63 11.95
N GLN A 520 -23.25 -11.56 11.83
CA GLN A 520 -22.99 -12.98 12.04
C GLN A 520 -22.21 -13.60 10.90
N VAL A 521 -22.43 -13.11 9.67
CA VAL A 521 -21.65 -13.52 8.50
C VAL A 521 -20.22 -12.97 8.61
N ALA A 522 -20.06 -11.72 9.00
CA ALA A 522 -18.75 -11.12 9.25
C ALA A 522 -17.98 -11.82 10.37
N ASP A 523 -18.65 -12.15 11.48
CA ASP A 523 -18.07 -12.90 12.61
C ASP A 523 -17.53 -14.28 12.21
N TYR A 524 -18.16 -14.93 11.22
CA TYR A 524 -17.70 -16.22 10.72
C TYR A 524 -16.44 -16.06 9.85
N TRP A 525 -16.46 -15.11 8.91
CA TRP A 525 -15.38 -14.97 7.92
C TRP A 525 -14.14 -14.26 8.46
N LEU A 526 -14.31 -13.29 9.35
CA LEU A 526 -13.21 -12.44 9.84
C LEU A 526 -12.44 -13.09 10.99
N PRO A 527 -11.14 -12.78 11.12
CA PRO A 527 -10.33 -11.89 10.26
C PRO A 527 -9.94 -12.57 8.93
N VAL A 528 -9.27 -11.86 8.03
CA VAL A 528 -8.70 -12.47 6.81
C VAL A 528 -7.55 -13.43 7.21
N ASP A 529 -7.60 -14.70 6.80
CA ASP A 529 -6.60 -15.69 7.23
C ASP A 529 -5.27 -15.57 6.50
N LEU A 530 -5.30 -15.09 5.25
CA LEU A 530 -4.12 -14.82 4.44
C LEU A 530 -4.40 -13.62 3.54
N TYR A 531 -3.67 -12.54 3.76
CA TYR A 531 -3.70 -11.38 2.89
C TYR A 531 -2.43 -11.32 2.03
N VAL A 532 -2.57 -11.21 0.72
CA VAL A 532 -1.44 -11.16 -0.23
C VAL A 532 -1.45 -9.87 -1.02
N GLY A 533 -0.31 -9.17 -1.06
CA GLY A 533 -0.19 -7.93 -1.81
C GLY A 533 1.21 -7.32 -1.80
N GLY A 534 1.43 -6.32 -2.66
CA GLY A 534 2.74 -5.71 -2.83
C GLY A 534 3.22 -4.91 -1.62
N VAL A 535 4.53 -4.92 -1.36
CA VAL A 535 5.18 -4.19 -0.26
C VAL A 535 5.04 -2.66 -0.39
N GLU A 536 4.76 -2.15 -1.59
CA GLU A 536 4.50 -0.73 -1.84
C GLU A 536 3.32 -0.16 -1.02
N HIS A 537 2.44 -1.02 -0.51
CA HIS A 537 1.27 -0.64 0.27
C HIS A 537 1.51 -0.65 1.80
N ALA A 538 2.74 -0.88 2.24
CA ALA A 538 3.14 -1.02 3.66
C ALA A 538 2.65 0.11 4.57
N VAL A 539 2.87 1.37 4.18
CA VAL A 539 2.58 2.57 5.01
C VAL A 539 1.39 3.39 4.51
N LEU A 540 0.77 2.93 3.43
CA LEU A 540 -0.42 3.52 2.81
C LEU A 540 -1.66 2.69 3.16
N HIS A 541 -2.16 1.91 2.20
CA HIS A 541 -3.36 1.09 2.33
C HIS A 541 -3.35 0.22 3.59
N LEU A 542 -2.26 -0.50 3.89
CA LEU A 542 -2.22 -1.36 5.08
C LEU A 542 -2.39 -0.56 6.38
N LEU A 543 -1.80 0.63 6.48
CA LEU A 543 -1.96 1.49 7.65
C LEU A 543 -3.38 2.07 7.73
N TYR A 544 -3.95 2.52 6.61
CA TYR A 544 -5.29 3.11 6.56
C TYR A 544 -6.39 2.07 6.83
N ALA A 545 -6.27 0.86 6.29
CA ALA A 545 -7.18 -0.24 6.54
C ALA A 545 -7.19 -0.64 8.03
N ARG A 546 -6.01 -0.69 8.67
CA ARG A 546 -5.90 -0.93 10.12
C ARG A 546 -6.56 0.18 10.93
N PHE A 547 -6.35 1.46 10.55
CA PHE A 547 -7.00 2.59 11.21
C PHE A 547 -8.53 2.50 11.13
N TRP A 548 -9.09 2.31 9.93
CA TRP A 548 -10.55 2.18 9.76
C TRP A 548 -11.09 0.96 10.50
N HIS A 549 -10.40 -0.18 10.44
CA HIS A 549 -10.80 -1.38 11.17
C HIS A 549 -10.89 -1.14 12.68
N LYS A 550 -9.91 -0.43 13.26
CA LYS A 550 -9.91 -0.10 14.69
C LYS A 550 -11.03 0.83 15.08
N VAL A 551 -11.36 1.82 14.23
CA VAL A 551 -12.55 2.67 14.46
C VAL A 551 -13.82 1.82 14.44
N LEU A 552 -13.95 0.91 13.49
CA LEU A 552 -15.11 0.00 13.40
C LEU A 552 -15.17 -0.96 14.59
N TYR A 553 -14.03 -1.43 15.09
CA TYR A 553 -13.91 -2.23 16.32
C TYR A 553 -14.39 -1.44 17.54
N ASP A 554 -13.98 -0.18 17.68
CA ASP A 554 -14.41 0.71 18.78
C ASP A 554 -15.90 1.09 18.68
N CYS A 555 -16.48 1.00 17.49
CA CYS A 555 -17.92 1.10 17.26
C CYS A 555 -18.67 -0.21 17.52
N GLY A 556 -17.99 -1.32 17.82
CA GLY A 556 -18.59 -2.63 18.03
C GLY A 556 -19.10 -3.32 16.76
N LEU A 557 -18.65 -2.88 15.58
CA LEU A 557 -19.12 -3.36 14.27
C LEU A 557 -18.31 -4.57 13.75
N VAL A 558 -17.11 -4.79 14.32
CA VAL A 558 -16.26 -5.96 14.09
C VAL A 558 -15.68 -6.43 15.43
N LYS A 559 -15.33 -7.72 15.55
CA LYS A 559 -14.83 -8.33 16.80
C LYS A 559 -13.31 -8.46 16.88
N THR A 560 -12.62 -8.22 15.78
CA THR A 560 -11.16 -8.34 15.69
C THR A 560 -10.50 -6.97 15.79
N LYS A 561 -9.31 -6.90 16.41
CA LYS A 561 -8.54 -5.64 16.51
C LYS A 561 -7.79 -5.32 15.21
N GLU A 562 -7.51 -6.34 14.41
CA GLU A 562 -6.70 -6.27 13.20
C GLU A 562 -7.41 -7.03 12.07
N PRO A 563 -7.46 -6.46 10.84
CA PRO A 563 -8.15 -7.09 9.72
C PRO A 563 -7.35 -8.24 9.11
N PHE A 564 -6.02 -8.17 9.16
CA PHE A 564 -5.09 -9.10 8.51
C PHE A 564 -4.08 -9.62 9.55
N PRO A 565 -4.39 -10.69 10.31
CA PRO A 565 -3.43 -11.33 11.21
C PRO A 565 -2.19 -11.86 10.48
N LYS A 566 -2.36 -12.31 9.23
CA LYS A 566 -1.27 -12.78 8.37
C LYS A 566 -1.22 -12.00 7.06
N LEU A 567 -0.04 -11.49 6.75
CA LEU A 567 0.28 -10.80 5.50
C LEU A 567 1.43 -11.53 4.80
N PHE A 568 1.33 -11.68 3.50
CA PHE A 568 2.42 -12.13 2.66
C PHE A 568 2.65 -11.11 1.54
N ASN A 569 3.89 -10.70 1.33
CA ASN A 569 4.24 -9.84 0.20
C ASN A 569 4.93 -10.66 -0.88
N GLN A 570 4.31 -10.78 -2.04
CA GLN A 570 4.95 -11.39 -3.19
C GLN A 570 6.07 -10.49 -3.73
N GLY A 571 7.10 -11.13 -4.28
CA GLY A 571 8.17 -10.46 -5.00
C GLY A 571 7.67 -9.83 -6.30
N MET A 572 8.44 -8.88 -6.83
CA MET A 572 8.09 -8.24 -8.10
C MET A 572 8.57 -9.07 -9.29
N ILE A 573 7.69 -9.27 -10.27
CA ILE A 573 8.10 -9.73 -11.60
C ILE A 573 8.75 -8.56 -12.36
N LEU A 574 9.99 -8.80 -12.79
CA LEU A 574 10.81 -7.84 -13.52
C LEU A 574 10.84 -8.20 -15.01
N ALA A 575 11.00 -7.20 -15.85
CA ALA A 575 11.21 -7.37 -17.28
C ALA A 575 12.26 -6.40 -17.81
N MET A 576 12.89 -6.79 -18.90
CA MET A 576 13.84 -5.93 -19.61
C MET A 576 13.09 -4.77 -20.27
N SER A 577 13.52 -3.55 -20.01
CA SER A 577 13.07 -2.34 -20.69
C SER A 577 14.11 -1.88 -21.72
N PHE A 578 13.65 -1.07 -22.68
CA PHE A 578 14.49 -0.53 -23.74
C PHE A 578 14.28 0.97 -23.85
N ARG A 579 15.33 1.77 -23.63
CA ARG A 579 15.24 3.22 -23.54
C ARG A 579 16.30 3.91 -24.39
N ASP A 580 15.91 4.91 -25.18
CA ASP A 580 16.88 5.73 -25.94
C ASP A 580 17.54 6.81 -25.06
N ALA A 581 18.58 7.46 -25.59
CA ALA A 581 19.30 8.54 -24.91
C ALA A 581 18.44 9.77 -24.58
N ARG A 582 17.27 9.94 -25.22
CA ARG A 582 16.30 11.01 -24.92
C ARG A 582 15.31 10.61 -23.84
N GLY A 583 15.39 9.35 -23.39
CA GLY A 583 14.57 8.80 -22.33
C GLY A 583 13.27 8.15 -22.80
N LYS A 584 13.06 7.97 -24.11
CA LYS A 584 11.86 7.32 -24.68
C LYS A 584 11.98 5.80 -24.57
N TYR A 585 10.92 5.15 -24.09
CA TYR A 585 10.82 3.68 -24.04
C TYR A 585 10.31 3.09 -25.37
N TYR A 586 10.70 1.84 -25.63
CA TYR A 586 10.32 1.07 -26.82
C TYR A 586 9.82 -0.32 -26.43
N LEU A 587 8.86 -0.83 -27.21
CA LEU A 587 8.33 -2.19 -27.05
C LEU A 587 9.35 -3.24 -27.51
N PRO A 588 9.39 -4.45 -26.92
CA PRO A 588 10.33 -5.50 -27.32
C PRO A 588 10.30 -5.81 -28.83
N GLU A 589 9.12 -5.80 -29.46
CA GLU A 589 8.99 -6.05 -30.90
C GLU A 589 9.56 -4.95 -31.79
N GLN A 590 9.81 -3.76 -31.24
CA GLN A 590 10.43 -2.62 -31.94
C GLN A 590 11.96 -2.64 -31.85
N VAL A 591 12.53 -3.63 -31.17
CA VAL A 591 13.95 -3.70 -30.85
C VAL A 591 14.59 -4.90 -31.51
N GLU A 592 15.80 -4.73 -32.03
CA GLU A 592 16.65 -5.83 -32.51
C GLU A 592 17.99 -5.84 -31.77
N LYS A 593 18.50 -7.04 -31.51
CA LYS A 593 19.84 -7.22 -30.94
C LYS A 593 20.87 -7.05 -32.05
N ARG A 594 21.85 -6.17 -31.87
CA ARG A 594 22.95 -5.94 -32.81
C ARG A 594 24.28 -5.98 -32.05
N GLY A 595 25.05 -7.04 -32.25
CA GLY A 595 26.22 -7.34 -31.42
C GLY A 595 25.83 -7.58 -29.96
N ASP A 596 26.51 -6.90 -29.04
CA ASP A 596 26.24 -6.98 -27.59
C ASP A 596 25.14 -6.01 -27.11
N GLY A 597 24.64 -5.14 -28.01
CA GLY A 597 23.66 -4.11 -27.68
C GLY A 597 22.31 -4.30 -28.37
N TYR A 598 21.41 -3.35 -28.13
CA TYR A 598 20.09 -3.28 -28.73
C TYR A 598 19.91 -1.96 -29.47
N VAL A 599 19.24 -2.01 -30.61
CA VAL A 599 18.88 -0.84 -31.42
C VAL A 599 17.40 -0.87 -31.78
N VAL A 600 16.83 0.29 -32.09
CA VAL A 600 15.47 0.35 -32.65
C VAL A 600 15.50 -0.27 -34.05
N LYS A 601 14.58 -1.19 -34.33
CA LYS A 601 14.46 -1.86 -35.63
C LYS A 601 14.39 -0.84 -36.76
N GLY A 602 15.22 -1.06 -37.77
CA GLY A 602 15.28 -0.19 -38.95
C GLY A 602 16.00 1.14 -38.72
N THR A 603 16.67 1.35 -37.57
CA THR A 603 17.51 2.54 -37.32
C THR A 603 18.87 2.17 -36.70
N ASP A 604 19.73 3.18 -36.51
CA ASP A 604 20.97 3.09 -35.74
C ASP A 604 20.83 3.68 -34.33
N THR A 605 19.60 3.89 -33.86
CA THR A 605 19.33 4.41 -32.51
C THR A 605 19.65 3.34 -31.48
N ALA A 606 20.77 3.52 -30.78
CA ALA A 606 21.18 2.65 -29.67
C ALA A 606 20.24 2.79 -28.47
N LEU A 607 19.99 1.67 -27.80
CA LEU A 607 19.11 1.56 -26.64
C LEU A 607 19.88 1.11 -25.41
N GLN A 608 19.58 1.74 -24.27
CA GLN A 608 19.96 1.29 -22.95
C GLN A 608 18.94 0.25 -22.49
N THR A 609 19.42 -0.84 -21.90
CA THR A 609 18.57 -1.91 -21.36
C THR A 609 18.74 -2.05 -19.86
N GLN A 610 17.62 -2.24 -19.15
CA GLN A 610 17.61 -2.46 -17.70
C GLN A 610 16.57 -3.52 -17.34
N VAL A 611 16.88 -4.39 -16.38
CA VAL A 611 15.88 -5.29 -15.77
C VAL A 611 15.22 -4.54 -14.62
N GLU A 612 13.93 -4.28 -14.74
CA GLU A 612 13.19 -3.46 -13.78
C GLU A 612 11.72 -3.86 -13.67
N LYS A 613 11.01 -3.31 -12.66
CA LYS A 613 9.57 -3.58 -12.43
C LYS A 613 8.78 -3.37 -13.71
N MET A 614 7.92 -4.33 -14.06
CA MET A 614 6.98 -4.18 -15.16
C MET A 614 6.08 -2.96 -14.95
N SER A 615 6.01 -2.09 -15.95
CA SER A 615 5.14 -0.92 -15.94
C SER A 615 4.71 -0.57 -17.36
N LYS A 616 3.45 -0.15 -17.51
CA LYS A 616 2.92 0.35 -18.79
C LYS A 616 3.73 1.54 -19.30
N SER A 617 4.22 2.42 -18.42
CA SER A 617 5.06 3.57 -18.78
C SER A 617 6.44 3.19 -19.34
N LYS A 618 6.91 1.97 -19.05
CA LYS A 618 8.21 1.46 -19.49
C LYS A 618 8.11 0.54 -20.71
N LEU A 619 6.89 0.25 -21.18
CA LEU A 619 6.61 -0.63 -22.31
C LEU A 619 7.26 -2.03 -22.20
N ASN A 620 7.45 -2.52 -20.96
CA ASN A 620 8.07 -3.81 -20.65
C ASN A 620 7.09 -4.83 -20.04
N VAL A 621 5.79 -4.58 -20.14
CA VAL A 621 4.73 -5.44 -19.60
C VAL A 621 4.56 -6.67 -20.50
N VAL A 622 4.45 -7.84 -19.88
CA VAL A 622 4.02 -9.08 -20.57
C VAL A 622 2.54 -9.33 -20.25
N SER A 623 1.73 -9.48 -21.28
CA SER A 623 0.30 -9.79 -21.15
C SER A 623 0.10 -11.27 -20.79
N PRO A 624 -0.77 -11.61 -19.83
CA PRO A 624 -1.14 -13.01 -19.58
C PRO A 624 -1.80 -13.64 -20.81
N ASP A 625 -2.53 -12.86 -21.63
CA ASP A 625 -3.24 -13.39 -22.79
C ASP A 625 -2.28 -14.03 -23.81
N ASP A 626 -1.15 -13.36 -24.06
CA ASP A 626 -0.14 -13.79 -25.02
C ASP A 626 0.55 -15.09 -24.55
N VAL A 627 0.82 -15.20 -23.25
CA VAL A 627 1.43 -16.40 -22.64
C VAL A 627 0.45 -17.57 -22.69
N ILE A 628 -0.83 -17.33 -22.34
CA ILE A 628 -1.87 -18.38 -22.36
C ILE A 628 -2.13 -18.86 -23.79
N GLU A 629 -2.16 -17.96 -24.78
CA GLU A 629 -2.35 -18.35 -26.18
C GLU A 629 -1.19 -19.21 -26.70
N ALA A 630 0.04 -18.91 -26.28
CA ALA A 630 1.22 -19.67 -26.68
C ALA A 630 1.39 -21.01 -25.94
N HIS A 631 1.08 -21.07 -24.64
CA HIS A 631 1.48 -22.18 -23.77
C HIS A 631 0.38 -22.73 -22.84
N GLY A 632 -0.76 -22.06 -22.72
CA GLY A 632 -1.84 -22.41 -21.78
C GLY A 632 -1.69 -21.76 -20.40
N ALA A 633 -2.82 -21.61 -19.72
CA ALA A 633 -2.94 -21.08 -18.37
C ALA A 633 -2.21 -21.95 -17.33
N ASP A 634 -2.31 -23.28 -17.40
CA ASP A 634 -1.62 -24.15 -16.43
C ASP A 634 -0.10 -24.00 -16.51
N ALA A 635 0.45 -23.84 -17.72
CA ALA A 635 1.89 -23.64 -17.90
C ALA A 635 2.34 -22.29 -17.33
N MET A 636 1.57 -21.23 -17.58
CA MET A 636 1.82 -19.91 -17.02
C MET A 636 1.80 -19.93 -15.49
N ARG A 637 0.74 -20.49 -14.88
CA ARG A 637 0.56 -20.57 -13.43
C ARG A 637 1.72 -21.30 -12.74
N LEU A 638 2.09 -22.47 -13.24
CA LEU A 638 3.19 -23.23 -12.66
C LEU A 638 4.51 -22.47 -12.83
N TYR A 639 4.73 -21.83 -13.97
CA TYR A 639 5.97 -21.09 -14.20
C TYR A 639 6.13 -19.93 -13.22
N GLU A 640 5.08 -19.12 -13.04
CA GLU A 640 5.04 -18.02 -12.05
C GLU A 640 5.53 -18.48 -10.68
N LEU A 641 4.99 -19.62 -10.23
CA LEU A 641 5.30 -20.18 -8.92
C LEU A 641 6.60 -20.99 -8.86
N PHE A 642 7.17 -21.37 -10.00
CA PHE A 642 8.37 -22.22 -10.09
C PHE A 642 9.67 -21.41 -10.22
N MET A 643 9.62 -20.18 -10.74
CA MET A 643 10.80 -19.32 -10.96
C MET A 643 11.67 -19.12 -9.70
N GLY A 644 11.08 -19.22 -8.51
CA GLY A 644 11.77 -19.04 -7.23
C GLY A 644 10.77 -18.87 -6.08
N PRO A 645 11.26 -18.62 -4.85
CA PRO A 645 10.40 -18.32 -3.70
C PRO A 645 9.45 -17.15 -3.98
N LEU A 646 8.19 -17.23 -3.53
CA LEU A 646 7.14 -16.27 -3.91
C LEU A 646 7.44 -14.82 -3.46
N ASP A 647 8.18 -14.65 -2.37
CA ASP A 647 8.56 -13.36 -1.77
C ASP A 647 9.74 -12.66 -2.46
N GLN A 648 10.41 -13.33 -3.40
CA GLN A 648 11.62 -12.82 -4.05
C GLN A 648 11.34 -12.21 -5.43
N PRO A 649 11.99 -11.10 -5.81
CA PRO A 649 11.85 -10.53 -7.15
C PRO A 649 12.48 -11.44 -8.22
N LYS A 650 11.83 -11.56 -9.38
CA LYS A 650 12.22 -12.53 -10.42
C LYS A 650 12.14 -11.93 -11.82
N PRO A 651 13.15 -12.10 -12.69
CA PRO A 651 13.06 -11.71 -14.09
C PRO A 651 12.18 -12.69 -14.86
N TRP A 652 11.19 -12.18 -15.58
CA TRP A 652 10.36 -12.98 -16.48
C TRP A 652 11.16 -13.51 -17.68
N GLN A 653 10.99 -14.79 -18.03
CA GLN A 653 11.64 -15.43 -19.18
C GLN A 653 10.68 -16.40 -19.87
N MET A 654 10.50 -16.25 -21.19
CA MET A 654 9.58 -17.12 -21.94
C MET A 654 10.05 -18.56 -22.05
N ASP A 655 11.37 -18.80 -22.17
CA ASP A 655 11.94 -20.17 -22.28
C ASP A 655 11.60 -21.04 -21.05
N GLY A 656 11.43 -20.41 -19.88
CA GLY A 656 11.02 -21.09 -18.66
C GLY A 656 9.57 -21.60 -18.71
N VAL A 657 8.66 -20.85 -19.35
CA VAL A 657 7.26 -21.26 -19.57
C VAL A 657 7.22 -22.51 -20.43
N GLU A 658 8.03 -22.57 -21.49
CA GLU A 658 8.12 -23.74 -22.37
C GLU A 658 8.60 -24.99 -21.60
N GLY A 659 9.54 -24.82 -20.66
CA GLY A 659 9.99 -25.88 -19.76
C GLY A 659 8.86 -26.48 -18.93
N VAL A 660 7.98 -25.64 -18.39
CA VAL A 660 6.81 -26.06 -17.62
C VAL A 660 5.74 -26.70 -18.52
N ALA A 661 5.50 -26.15 -19.71
CA ALA A 661 4.58 -26.75 -20.68
C ALA A 661 5.02 -28.19 -21.05
N ARG A 662 6.33 -28.42 -21.24
CA ARG A 662 6.88 -29.77 -21.45
C ARG A 662 6.65 -30.69 -20.25
N PHE A 663 6.76 -30.18 -19.02
CA PHE A 663 6.42 -30.95 -17.81
C PHE A 663 4.95 -31.37 -17.79
N LEU A 664 4.01 -30.47 -18.08
CA LEU A 664 2.58 -30.77 -18.15
C LEU A 664 2.26 -31.80 -19.25
N ALA A 665 2.88 -31.67 -20.43
CA ALA A 665 2.76 -32.67 -21.49
C ALA A 665 3.30 -34.05 -21.07
N ARG A 666 4.34 -34.11 -20.22
CA ARG A 666 4.83 -35.37 -19.66
C ARG A 666 3.83 -35.99 -18.68
N VAL A 667 3.14 -35.18 -17.87
CA VAL A 667 2.06 -35.66 -16.99
C VAL A 667 0.91 -36.22 -17.82
N TRP A 668 0.48 -35.52 -18.86
CA TRP A 668 -0.54 -36.01 -19.82
C TRP A 668 -0.19 -37.40 -20.38
N ARG A 669 1.05 -37.57 -20.85
CA ARG A 669 1.53 -38.84 -21.41
C ARG A 669 1.59 -40.01 -20.42
N LEU A 670 1.63 -39.76 -19.11
CA LEU A 670 1.51 -40.84 -18.12
C LEU A 670 0.09 -41.44 -18.09
N ALA A 671 -0.91 -40.65 -18.48
CA ALA A 671 -2.31 -41.05 -18.48
C ALA A 671 -2.83 -41.46 -19.87
N ILE A 672 -2.35 -40.81 -20.93
CA ILE A 672 -2.87 -40.94 -22.30
C ILE A 672 -1.74 -41.29 -23.27
N ASP A 673 -1.97 -42.30 -24.12
CA ASP A 673 -1.09 -42.56 -25.26
C ASP A 673 -1.37 -41.52 -26.36
N GLU A 674 -0.39 -40.69 -26.69
CA GLU A 674 -0.56 -39.65 -27.70
C GLU A 674 -0.76 -40.19 -29.13
N ARG A 675 -0.39 -41.44 -29.40
CA ARG A 675 -0.59 -42.08 -30.72
C ARG A 675 -2.02 -42.56 -30.90
N SER A 676 -2.56 -43.29 -29.93
CA SER A 676 -3.94 -43.82 -30.01
C SER A 676 -4.99 -42.83 -29.50
N GLY A 677 -4.64 -41.98 -28.52
CA GLY A 677 -5.59 -41.17 -27.76
C GLY A 677 -6.32 -41.94 -26.66
N GLU A 678 -5.98 -43.21 -26.45
CA GLU A 678 -6.54 -44.04 -25.39
C GLU A 678 -5.76 -43.89 -24.08
N ILE A 679 -6.31 -44.42 -22.98
CA ILE A 679 -5.61 -44.47 -21.69
C ILE A 679 -4.31 -45.26 -21.88
N ASN A 680 -3.21 -44.71 -21.37
CA ASN A 680 -1.89 -45.32 -21.46
C ASN A 680 -1.91 -46.69 -20.78
N THR A 681 -1.46 -47.73 -21.48
CA THR A 681 -1.41 -49.11 -21.00
C THR A 681 -0.52 -49.32 -19.77
N LYS A 682 0.40 -48.38 -19.51
CA LYS A 682 1.18 -48.31 -18.28
C LYS A 682 0.30 -48.11 -17.04
N LEU A 683 -0.82 -47.41 -17.19
CA LEU A 683 -1.74 -47.14 -16.09
C LEU A 683 -2.58 -48.39 -15.79
N VAL A 684 -2.36 -49.00 -14.61
CA VAL A 684 -3.01 -50.25 -14.21
C VAL A 684 -3.92 -50.04 -13.01
N ASP A 685 -5.07 -50.72 -12.99
CA ASP A 685 -5.98 -50.68 -11.85
C ASP A 685 -5.44 -51.57 -10.72
N ALA A 686 -4.55 -50.99 -9.93
CA ALA A 686 -3.82 -51.66 -8.85
C ALA A 686 -3.61 -50.71 -7.67
N PRO A 687 -3.48 -51.23 -6.44
CA PRO A 687 -3.14 -50.42 -5.29
C PRO A 687 -1.74 -49.84 -5.45
N GLY A 688 -1.50 -48.65 -4.90
CA GLY A 688 -0.21 -47.97 -4.98
C GLY A 688 0.95 -48.82 -4.45
N SER A 689 0.69 -49.65 -3.42
CA SER A 689 1.65 -50.58 -2.82
C SER A 689 2.18 -51.66 -3.77
N SER A 690 1.58 -51.86 -4.94
CA SER A 690 2.09 -52.78 -5.98
C SER A 690 3.41 -52.33 -6.60
N GLU A 691 3.70 -51.02 -6.59
CA GLU A 691 4.99 -50.44 -7.01
C GLU A 691 5.65 -49.75 -5.80
N GLN A 692 6.34 -50.52 -4.96
CA GLN A 692 6.75 -50.08 -3.62
C GLN A 692 7.62 -48.81 -3.61
N GLU A 693 8.57 -48.68 -4.55
CA GLU A 693 9.45 -47.51 -4.61
C GLU A 693 8.70 -46.26 -5.09
N LEU A 694 7.81 -46.41 -6.07
CA LEU A 694 6.94 -45.32 -6.51
C LEU A 694 5.98 -44.89 -5.39
N TRP A 695 5.44 -45.83 -4.63
CA TRP A 695 4.56 -45.54 -3.49
C TRP A 695 5.28 -44.77 -2.38
N LYS A 696 6.51 -45.16 -2.03
CA LYS A 696 7.37 -44.39 -1.11
C LYS A 696 7.63 -42.99 -1.64
N MET A 697 7.93 -42.85 -2.95
CA MET A 697 8.14 -41.56 -3.59
C MET A 697 6.87 -40.69 -3.56
N PHE A 698 5.70 -41.28 -3.78
CA PHE A 698 4.41 -40.60 -3.66
C PHE A 698 4.21 -40.04 -2.25
N HIS A 699 4.37 -40.84 -1.19
CA HIS A 699 4.19 -40.34 0.18
C HIS A 699 5.19 -39.25 0.57
N LYS A 700 6.45 -39.36 0.14
CA LYS A 700 7.44 -38.27 0.31
C LYS A 700 6.99 -37.00 -0.41
N THR A 701 6.46 -37.15 -1.63
CA THR A 701 5.95 -36.04 -2.44
C THR A 701 4.71 -35.42 -1.80
N ALA A 702 3.75 -36.23 -1.35
CA ALA A 702 2.54 -35.78 -0.68
C ALA A 702 2.87 -34.97 0.59
N LYS A 703 3.77 -35.49 1.44
CA LYS A 703 4.23 -34.77 2.63
C LYS A 703 4.86 -33.43 2.26
N LYS A 704 5.86 -33.42 1.38
CA LYS A 704 6.59 -32.20 1.01
C LYS A 704 5.69 -31.17 0.32
N VAL A 705 4.89 -31.59 -0.66
CA VAL A 705 3.97 -30.67 -1.36
C VAL A 705 2.96 -30.08 -0.39
N THR A 706 2.44 -30.88 0.56
CA THR A 706 1.52 -30.37 1.59
C THR A 706 2.18 -29.30 2.46
N GLU A 707 3.34 -29.63 3.07
CA GLU A 707 4.07 -28.71 3.95
C GLU A 707 4.51 -27.43 3.23
N ASP A 708 5.02 -27.56 2.00
CA ASP A 708 5.47 -26.43 1.19
C ASP A 708 4.28 -25.56 0.75
N THR A 709 3.14 -26.15 0.37
CA THR A 709 1.93 -25.40 -0.01
C THR A 709 1.40 -24.57 1.16
N GLU A 710 1.35 -25.13 2.38
CA GLU A 710 0.91 -24.40 3.57
C GLU A 710 1.85 -23.24 3.95
N ARG A 711 3.13 -23.35 3.58
CA ARG A 711 4.16 -22.31 3.78
C ARG A 711 4.33 -21.38 2.58
N LEU A 712 3.53 -21.53 1.52
CA LEU A 712 3.64 -20.78 0.26
C LEU A 712 5.00 -20.97 -0.45
N GLN A 713 5.70 -22.08 -0.20
CA GLN A 713 6.96 -22.49 -0.84
C GLN A 713 6.70 -23.25 -2.14
N PHE A 714 5.95 -22.63 -3.05
CA PHE A 714 5.41 -23.29 -4.22
C PHE A 714 6.47 -23.83 -5.20
N ASN A 715 7.60 -23.14 -5.33
CA ASN A 715 8.69 -23.54 -6.21
C ASN A 715 9.29 -24.91 -5.84
N THR A 716 9.45 -25.17 -4.54
CA THR A 716 9.99 -26.45 -4.06
C THR A 716 8.93 -27.56 -4.06
N ALA A 717 7.65 -27.22 -3.92
CA ALA A 717 6.55 -28.15 -4.13
C ALA A 717 6.51 -28.64 -5.59
N ILE A 718 6.58 -27.72 -6.55
CA ILE A 718 6.62 -28.03 -7.99
C ILE A 718 7.86 -28.86 -8.33
N SER A 719 9.03 -28.49 -7.79
CA SER A 719 10.26 -29.27 -7.96
C SER A 719 10.09 -30.73 -7.51
N GLN A 720 9.46 -30.95 -6.36
CA GLN A 720 9.19 -32.31 -5.86
C GLN A 720 8.21 -33.08 -6.75
N MET A 721 7.18 -32.41 -7.29
CA MET A 721 6.26 -33.01 -8.27
C MET A 721 6.97 -33.41 -9.57
N MET A 722 7.94 -32.62 -10.03
CA MET A 722 8.79 -32.99 -11.18
C MET A 722 9.62 -34.24 -10.90
N VAL A 723 10.17 -34.38 -9.68
CA VAL A 723 10.89 -35.59 -9.24
C VAL A 723 9.98 -36.82 -9.24
N PHE A 724 8.75 -36.69 -8.74
CA PHE A 724 7.76 -37.77 -8.79
C PHE A 724 7.49 -38.21 -10.23
N VAL A 725 7.23 -37.26 -11.15
CA VAL A 725 6.98 -37.58 -12.56
C VAL A 725 8.19 -38.27 -13.20
N ASN A 726 9.42 -37.84 -12.93
CA ASN A 726 10.62 -38.54 -13.38
C ASN A 726 10.67 -39.99 -12.90
N THR A 727 10.34 -40.23 -11.64
CA THR A 727 10.29 -41.58 -11.05
C THR A 727 9.20 -42.44 -11.70
N ALA A 728 8.00 -41.89 -11.93
CA ALA A 728 6.89 -42.58 -12.59
C ALA A 728 7.20 -42.96 -14.04
N TYR A 729 8.07 -42.22 -14.75
CA TYR A 729 8.52 -42.60 -16.08
C TYR A 729 9.43 -43.84 -16.08
N GLN A 730 10.15 -44.09 -14.99
CA GLN A 730 11.11 -45.19 -14.87
C GLN A 730 10.47 -46.53 -14.48
N THR A 731 9.23 -46.54 -13.98
CA THR A 731 8.54 -47.79 -13.62
C THR A 731 8.08 -48.57 -14.86
N GLU A 732 7.80 -49.87 -14.73
CA GLU A 732 7.16 -50.64 -15.81
C GLU A 732 5.65 -50.42 -15.82
N THR A 733 5.02 -50.40 -14.64
CA THR A 733 3.60 -50.11 -14.46
C THR A 733 3.39 -48.88 -13.59
N LEU A 734 2.24 -48.23 -13.72
CA LEU A 734 1.82 -47.05 -12.96
C LEU A 734 0.47 -47.36 -12.28
N PRO A 735 0.47 -47.67 -10.97
CA PRO A 735 -0.76 -47.93 -10.25
C PRO A 735 -1.68 -46.70 -10.25
N LYS A 736 -2.93 -46.90 -10.68
CA LYS A 736 -3.92 -45.84 -10.82
C LYS A 736 -4.13 -45.08 -9.51
N GLU A 737 -4.16 -45.76 -8.36
CA GLU A 737 -4.26 -45.12 -7.04
C GLU A 737 -3.15 -44.08 -6.80
N CYS A 738 -1.90 -44.45 -7.14
CA CYS A 738 -0.75 -43.58 -6.97
C CYS A 738 -0.83 -42.35 -7.89
N PHE A 739 -1.24 -42.55 -9.14
CA PHE A 739 -1.39 -41.45 -10.10
C PHE A 739 -2.55 -40.51 -9.73
N LEU A 740 -3.70 -41.04 -9.30
CA LEU A 740 -4.81 -40.22 -8.78
C LEU A 740 -4.41 -39.47 -7.49
N GLY A 741 -3.59 -40.08 -6.64
CA GLY A 741 -2.95 -39.38 -5.53
C GLY A 741 -2.13 -38.18 -5.99
N PHE A 742 -1.28 -38.36 -7.00
CA PHE A 742 -0.46 -37.29 -7.57
C PHE A 742 -1.29 -36.19 -8.23
N LEU A 743 -2.34 -36.53 -9.00
CA LEU A 743 -3.21 -35.54 -9.63
C LEU A 743 -3.85 -34.61 -8.59
N ARG A 744 -4.20 -35.12 -7.40
CA ARG A 744 -4.71 -34.28 -6.29
C ARG A 744 -3.67 -33.30 -5.74
N LEU A 745 -2.39 -33.65 -5.76
CA LEU A 745 -1.31 -32.74 -5.34
C LEU A 745 -1.05 -31.65 -6.39
N LEU A 746 -1.18 -32.00 -7.67
CA LEU A 746 -0.96 -31.09 -8.79
C LEU A 746 -2.17 -30.17 -9.07
N ALA A 747 -3.40 -30.60 -8.73
CA ALA A 747 -4.64 -29.90 -9.06
C ALA A 747 -4.72 -28.44 -8.56
N PRO A 748 -4.19 -28.06 -7.37
CA PRO A 748 -4.12 -26.64 -7.00
C PRO A 748 -3.28 -25.79 -7.96
N TYR A 749 -2.25 -26.38 -8.56
CA TYR A 749 -1.27 -25.69 -9.42
C TYR A 749 -1.70 -25.68 -10.89
N ALA A 750 -2.06 -26.84 -11.45
CA ALA A 750 -2.50 -27.03 -12.83
C ALA A 750 -3.95 -27.60 -12.86
N PRO A 751 -4.95 -26.78 -12.47
CA PRO A 751 -6.31 -27.28 -12.27
C PRO A 751 -6.94 -27.83 -13.55
N HIS A 752 -6.68 -27.24 -14.72
CA HIS A 752 -7.37 -27.63 -15.96
C HIS A 752 -6.90 -29.01 -16.46
N LEU A 753 -5.59 -29.24 -16.48
CA LEU A 753 -5.00 -30.54 -16.81
C LEU A 753 -5.47 -31.61 -15.84
N CYS A 754 -5.45 -31.31 -14.55
CA CYS A 754 -5.83 -32.27 -13.52
C CYS A 754 -7.31 -32.64 -13.61
N GLU A 755 -8.21 -31.68 -13.85
CA GLU A 755 -9.64 -31.92 -14.01
C GLU A 755 -9.92 -32.78 -15.25
N GLU A 756 -9.23 -32.51 -16.37
CA GLU A 756 -9.35 -33.31 -17.59
C GLU A 756 -8.93 -34.77 -17.34
N LEU A 757 -7.74 -34.96 -16.77
CA LEU A 757 -7.22 -36.31 -16.50
C LEU A 757 -8.07 -37.03 -15.45
N TRP A 758 -8.57 -36.33 -14.43
CA TRP A 758 -9.47 -36.90 -13.42
C TRP A 758 -10.73 -37.45 -14.06
N SER A 759 -11.37 -36.65 -14.93
CA SER A 759 -12.58 -37.02 -15.66
C SER A 759 -12.35 -38.18 -16.64
N VAL A 760 -11.27 -38.14 -17.44
CA VAL A 760 -10.92 -39.20 -18.40
C VAL A 760 -10.65 -40.53 -17.71
N LEU A 761 -10.11 -40.50 -16.49
CA LEU A 761 -9.89 -41.69 -15.66
C LEU A 761 -11.15 -42.21 -14.94
N GLY A 762 -12.32 -41.67 -15.27
CA GLY A 762 -13.63 -42.09 -14.78
C GLY A 762 -13.94 -41.63 -13.36
N GLN A 763 -13.17 -40.67 -12.83
CA GLN A 763 -13.46 -40.09 -11.53
C GLN A 763 -14.52 -38.99 -11.66
N LYS A 764 -15.21 -38.72 -10.54
CA LYS A 764 -16.10 -37.56 -10.39
C LYS A 764 -15.48 -36.65 -9.34
N GLY A 765 -15.57 -35.34 -9.53
CA GLY A 765 -14.99 -34.32 -8.66
C GLY A 765 -15.99 -33.19 -8.50
#